data_AF-A0A8T5KRK4-F1
#
_entry.id   AF-A0A8T5KRK4-F1
#
_cell.length_a   1.000
_cell.length_b   1.000
_cell.length_c   1.000
_cell.angle_alpha   90.00
_cell.angle_beta   90.00
_cell.angle_gamma   90.00
#
_symmetry.space_group_name_H-M   'P 1'
#
loop_
_entity.id
_entity.type
_entity.pdbx_description
1 polymer ?
#
loop_
_entity_poly.entity_id
_entity_poly.type
_entity_poly.pdbx_seq_one_letter_code
_entity_poly.pdbx_strand_id
1 'polypeptide(L)'
;MSMLSNSKVMLGAALAFLILSAPLSVLSTGAVEDAVDENFATFPTDTACANDDCTEAEADWATDTGERSYYAWNLTNPGAAEPVYEQVGPFDYDITYTREIIDFNKSAGTMTYSESKVYTCAEDTATPCETEVTTTNIPFQPQAVGATGLAIDGIMSLTKAGFAAGAINNEMTSFSAGKATAEDLATTYGGIQAGAMTGGVAVDAGSASTMIGVGYYDAFDAFFAATNGSEMNNMTGNEEMITYTQAIQGLQAATGGVTFTGNASITNMSYAFESAMMPTGEDVSLTGMVGIMVLAGHCNAFPSATYDEVMADAGNGFVNVGTMQRAGIWGFTVMASETMPDVNATIANDWALCFGVGGTFSMTHGGGDDDWFASLAAVNASTRMMNYLGVDIDNGVAMNLLFGGQGDAVPTGLLATDAVGDESASAFGVATFIGMDAATAMTTYGLDMAQYGAVATWVAGWLTSQTALPMVLLGGSGTITAEQFVNVTLGGEDPINGGYLTYSLNLGGAWGTPFMPTSPQGTPVSVDAATAGNLLYGPLGITTTTGAGLFLYGELYGQTPPVNPLTMAPGAPMTWNETTVGMIYGIDDNAAAALRVLVRDAVYGDFVPNTLLPSFGSDGAYKTQTVNEWLFGWRDPVSALVAGDITDATLGWSKLETNLTYYGSGGLSTGPATNYTICTGHNSDCDKGETILEDGSNELPWHNTEMMVATFGLIGVETLDETTGGFLTGNGDKVDAGGYAITSVTCKGTSEVKNIPVDDCTASVDPTTRPITAYLLKTFTIVDAMTPALPIYFGTEINMQAEELSGLIIAGDSTSTFYTDMRGEYDRATTPQMSDLQPLFRIVQSSEIADDDAEDMESSIVTNQKALSYWTNFDVPTDYVALLLYLGALTCLVLGVIALGNEEDDAKDYSTEATEEAAEETPAEEEATE
;
A
#
# COMPACT_ATOMS: atom_id res chain seq x y z
N MET A 1 -2.42 -83.21 58.54
CA MET A 1 -2.21 -83.63 57.15
C MET A 1 -3.39 -84.50 56.67
N SER A 2 -4.63 -84.01 56.82
CA SER A 2 -5.88 -84.77 56.54
C SER A 2 -6.87 -84.03 55.63
N MET A 3 -6.54 -82.80 55.19
CA MET A 3 -7.34 -82.06 54.19
C MET A 3 -6.85 -82.28 52.75
N LEU A 4 -5.66 -82.84 52.55
CA LEU A 4 -4.99 -82.97 51.24
C LEU A 4 -5.37 -84.24 50.46
N SER A 5 -6.30 -85.07 50.95
CA SER A 5 -6.61 -86.40 50.41
C SER A 5 -8.08 -86.58 49.99
N ASN A 6 -8.80 -85.50 49.69
CA ASN A 6 -10.21 -85.57 49.28
C ASN A 6 -10.40 -84.80 47.97
N SER A 7 -10.60 -85.54 46.87
CA SER A 7 -10.73 -85.00 45.51
C SER A 7 -11.83 -83.92 45.42
N LYS A 8 -12.95 -84.12 46.11
CA LYS A 8 -14.10 -83.18 46.14
C LYS A 8 -13.79 -81.86 46.84
N VAL A 9 -12.93 -81.89 47.86
CA VAL A 9 -12.52 -80.67 48.59
C VAL A 9 -11.49 -79.87 47.79
N MET A 10 -10.57 -80.54 47.08
CA MET A 10 -9.60 -79.88 46.20
C MET A 10 -10.26 -79.29 44.94
N LEU A 11 -11.19 -80.01 44.33
CA LEU A 11 -12.01 -79.49 43.22
C LEU A 11 -12.94 -78.37 43.67
N GLY A 12 -13.54 -78.46 44.86
CA GLY A 12 -14.36 -77.40 45.45
C GLY A 12 -13.56 -76.15 45.81
N ALA A 13 -12.31 -76.30 46.27
CA ALA A 13 -11.41 -75.18 46.53
C ALA A 13 -10.91 -74.52 45.23
N ALA A 14 -10.58 -75.30 44.19
CA ALA A 14 -10.25 -74.77 42.88
C ALA A 14 -11.43 -73.99 42.27
N LEU A 15 -12.65 -74.53 42.38
CA LEU A 15 -13.86 -73.84 41.96
C LEU A 15 -14.10 -72.57 42.78
N ALA A 16 -13.86 -72.57 44.10
CA ALA A 16 -13.97 -71.38 44.93
C ALA A 16 -12.95 -70.30 44.54
N PHE A 17 -11.69 -70.65 44.23
CA PHE A 17 -10.70 -69.70 43.74
C PHE A 17 -11.07 -69.12 42.37
N LEU A 18 -11.63 -69.93 41.46
CA LEU A 18 -12.14 -69.47 40.16
C LEU A 18 -13.43 -68.63 40.28
N ILE A 19 -14.29 -68.93 41.26
CA ILE A 19 -15.48 -68.13 41.54
C ILE A 19 -15.09 -66.80 42.18
N LEU A 20 -14.06 -66.76 43.03
CA LEU A 20 -13.56 -65.54 43.66
C LEU A 20 -12.76 -64.66 42.69
N SER A 21 -12.16 -65.22 41.63
CA SER A 21 -11.49 -64.45 40.59
C SER A 21 -12.46 -63.70 39.66
N ALA A 22 -13.71 -64.14 39.54
CA ALA A 22 -14.71 -63.48 38.69
C ALA A 22 -15.19 -62.11 39.23
N PRO A 23 -15.58 -61.95 40.51
CA PRO A 23 -15.83 -60.64 41.11
C PRO A 23 -14.60 -59.74 41.12
N LEU A 24 -13.40 -60.31 41.31
CA LEU A 24 -12.15 -59.55 41.28
C LEU A 24 -11.86 -59.02 39.87
N SER A 25 -12.11 -59.84 38.83
CA SER A 25 -12.07 -59.43 37.42
C SER A 25 -13.04 -58.28 37.17
N VAL A 26 -14.32 -58.41 37.52
CA VAL A 26 -15.33 -57.36 37.31
C VAL A 26 -14.99 -56.06 38.07
N LEU A 27 -14.47 -56.17 39.30
CA LEU A 27 -14.04 -55.01 40.08
C LEU A 27 -12.80 -54.35 39.48
N SER A 28 -11.82 -55.14 39.02
CA SER A 28 -10.58 -54.61 38.43
C SER A 28 -10.85 -53.97 37.08
N THR A 29 -11.57 -54.66 36.18
CA THR A 29 -11.91 -54.13 34.85
C THR A 29 -12.88 -52.95 34.92
N GLY A 30 -13.79 -52.95 35.91
CA GLY A 30 -14.74 -51.85 36.13
C GLY A 30 -14.16 -50.64 36.86
N ALA A 31 -12.97 -50.76 37.46
CA ALA A 31 -12.24 -49.64 38.07
C ALA A 31 -11.25 -48.97 37.12
N VAL A 32 -11.08 -49.50 35.89
CA VAL A 32 -10.14 -48.94 34.91
C VAL A 32 -10.58 -47.54 34.46
N GLU A 33 -11.87 -47.34 34.19
CA GLU A 33 -12.41 -46.03 33.79
C GLU A 33 -12.12 -44.96 34.86
N ASP A 34 -12.49 -45.22 36.12
CA ASP A 34 -12.17 -44.33 37.25
C ASP A 34 -10.65 -44.10 37.42
N ALA A 35 -9.82 -45.12 37.18
CA ALA A 35 -8.37 -45.03 37.31
C ALA A 35 -7.72 -44.26 36.14
N VAL A 36 -8.25 -44.37 34.92
CA VAL A 36 -7.84 -43.57 33.77
C VAL A 36 -8.23 -42.12 33.99
N ASP A 37 -9.45 -41.84 34.44
CA ASP A 37 -9.88 -40.49 34.81
C ASP A 37 -8.97 -39.87 35.87
N GLU A 38 -8.58 -40.62 36.91
CA GLU A 38 -7.65 -40.15 37.95
C GLU A 38 -6.23 -39.94 37.42
N ASN A 39 -5.69 -40.90 36.65
CA ASN A 39 -4.32 -40.83 36.10
C ASN A 39 -4.16 -39.69 35.08
N PHE A 40 -5.21 -39.38 34.32
CA PHE A 40 -5.18 -38.34 33.30
C PHE A 40 -5.80 -37.03 33.79
N ALA A 41 -6.24 -36.90 35.04
CA ALA A 41 -6.92 -35.69 35.54
C ALA A 41 -6.07 -34.43 35.40
N THR A 42 -4.75 -34.54 35.63
CA THR A 42 -3.80 -33.43 35.62
C THR A 42 -2.67 -33.63 34.61
N PHE A 43 -2.90 -34.46 33.60
CA PHE A 43 -1.89 -34.88 32.62
C PHE A 43 -1.08 -33.73 31.99
N PRO A 44 -1.69 -32.58 31.60
CA PRO A 44 -0.91 -31.47 31.04
C PRO A 44 0.17 -30.94 31.99
N THR A 45 -0.07 -30.97 33.32
CA THR A 45 0.95 -30.60 34.31
C THR A 45 1.88 -31.75 34.65
N ASP A 46 1.37 -32.99 34.70
CA ASP A 46 2.18 -34.17 35.07
C ASP A 46 3.27 -34.47 34.03
N THR A 47 3.04 -34.06 32.77
CA THR A 47 4.02 -34.18 31.68
C THR A 47 4.93 -32.96 31.54
N ALA A 48 4.43 -31.76 31.84
CA ALA A 48 5.18 -30.53 31.65
C ALA A 48 6.08 -30.14 32.85
N CYS A 49 5.65 -30.45 34.08
CA CYS A 49 6.26 -29.91 35.29
C CYS A 49 7.20 -30.94 35.96
N ALA A 50 8.47 -30.58 36.17
CA ALA A 50 9.43 -31.44 36.88
C ALA A 50 9.30 -31.40 38.41
N ASN A 51 8.44 -30.52 38.93
CA ASN A 51 8.18 -30.34 40.35
C ASN A 51 6.73 -29.92 40.63
N ASP A 52 6.26 -30.15 41.87
CA ASP A 52 4.86 -29.91 42.29
C ASP A 52 4.40 -28.44 42.12
N ASP A 53 5.31 -27.48 42.20
CA ASP A 53 5.04 -26.05 42.06
C ASP A 53 5.15 -25.57 40.60
N CYS A 54 5.49 -26.46 39.66
CA CYS A 54 5.66 -26.21 38.23
C CYS A 54 6.56 -25.01 37.88
N THR A 55 7.67 -24.87 38.62
CA THR A 55 8.68 -23.82 38.37
C THR A 55 9.82 -24.31 37.48
N GLU A 56 9.92 -25.63 37.30
CA GLU A 56 10.91 -26.28 36.44
C GLU A 56 10.14 -27.17 35.46
N ALA A 57 10.47 -27.09 34.17
CA ALA A 57 9.88 -27.91 33.14
C ALA A 57 10.59 -29.27 33.05
N GLU A 58 9.84 -30.34 32.77
CA GLU A 58 10.41 -31.65 32.42
C GLU A 58 11.24 -31.54 31.14
N ALA A 59 12.39 -32.20 31.11
CA ALA A 59 13.39 -31.97 30.06
C ALA A 59 12.87 -32.33 28.67
N ASP A 60 12.15 -33.45 28.56
CA ASP A 60 11.61 -33.96 27.29
C ASP A 60 10.39 -33.15 26.82
N TRP A 61 9.68 -32.47 27.73
CA TRP A 61 8.61 -31.52 27.38
C TRP A 61 9.15 -30.13 27.02
N ALA A 62 10.18 -29.67 27.75
CA ALA A 62 10.84 -28.39 27.53
C ALA A 62 11.54 -28.33 26.18
N THR A 63 11.97 -29.47 25.63
CA THR A 63 12.57 -29.55 24.30
C THR A 63 12.26 -30.89 23.65
N ASP A 64 11.51 -30.85 22.56
CA ASP A 64 11.21 -31.99 21.70
C ASP A 64 11.45 -31.63 20.22
N THR A 65 11.53 -32.66 19.38
CA THR A 65 11.70 -32.51 17.94
C THR A 65 10.58 -33.23 17.22
N GLY A 66 9.90 -32.54 16.31
CA GLY A 66 8.94 -33.12 15.38
C GLY A 66 9.38 -32.94 13.92
N GLU A 67 8.68 -33.60 13.01
CA GLU A 67 8.98 -33.54 11.57
C GLU A 67 7.80 -32.93 10.80
N ARG A 68 8.10 -32.14 9.76
CA ARG A 68 7.10 -31.66 8.79
C ARG A 68 7.64 -31.70 7.37
N SER A 69 6.78 -32.12 6.45
CA SER A 69 7.08 -32.11 5.01
C SER A 69 6.36 -30.95 4.32
N TYR A 70 7.10 -30.18 3.54
CA TYR A 70 6.57 -29.08 2.74
C TYR A 70 6.57 -29.43 1.26
N TYR A 71 5.56 -28.96 0.54
CA TYR A 71 5.50 -28.98 -0.91
C TYR A 71 5.21 -27.58 -1.43
N ALA A 72 5.82 -27.22 -2.56
CA ALA A 72 5.55 -25.97 -3.25
C ALA A 72 5.11 -26.26 -4.69
N TRP A 73 4.35 -25.36 -5.29
CA TRP A 73 3.99 -25.40 -6.70
C TRP A 73 4.76 -24.29 -7.42
N ASN A 74 5.86 -24.67 -8.05
CA ASN A 74 6.76 -23.77 -8.75
C ASN A 74 6.12 -23.26 -10.05
N LEU A 75 6.02 -21.95 -10.22
CA LEU A 75 5.55 -21.33 -11.45
C LEU A 75 6.67 -21.32 -12.51
N THR A 76 6.48 -22.09 -13.57
CA THR A 76 7.52 -22.30 -14.60
C THR A 76 7.53 -21.23 -15.70
N ASN A 77 6.46 -20.45 -15.81
CA ASN A 77 6.26 -19.44 -16.86
C ASN A 77 5.64 -18.14 -16.29
N PRO A 78 6.33 -17.45 -15.36
CA PRO A 78 5.81 -16.22 -14.74
C PRO A 78 5.44 -15.16 -15.79
N GLY A 79 4.27 -14.54 -15.61
CA GLY A 79 3.74 -13.51 -16.53
C GLY A 79 3.04 -14.03 -17.78
N ALA A 80 2.99 -15.35 -18.01
CA ALA A 80 2.18 -15.91 -19.10
C ALA A 80 0.68 -15.79 -18.80
N ALA A 81 -0.14 -15.65 -19.85
CA ALA A 81 -1.61 -15.60 -19.72
C ALA A 81 -2.20 -16.87 -19.10
N GLU A 82 -1.57 -18.02 -19.36
CA GLU A 82 -1.93 -19.32 -18.79
C GLU A 82 -0.74 -19.82 -17.95
N PRO A 83 -0.76 -19.63 -16.63
CA PRO A 83 0.32 -20.03 -15.75
C PRO A 83 0.38 -21.55 -15.55
N VAL A 84 1.59 -22.09 -15.45
CA VAL A 84 1.89 -23.53 -15.35
C VAL A 84 2.68 -23.78 -14.08
N TYR A 85 2.05 -24.52 -13.17
CA TYR A 85 2.58 -24.85 -11.86
C TYR A 85 3.06 -26.30 -11.82
N GLU A 86 4.27 -26.52 -11.32
CA GLU A 86 4.85 -27.85 -11.10
C GLU A 86 5.10 -28.08 -9.61
N GLN A 87 4.54 -29.16 -9.07
CA GLN A 87 4.76 -29.54 -7.68
C GLN A 87 6.23 -29.96 -7.48
N VAL A 88 6.86 -29.40 -6.45
CA VAL A 88 8.21 -29.74 -5.98
C VAL A 88 8.17 -30.08 -4.48
N GLY A 89 9.10 -30.93 -4.03
CA GLY A 89 9.15 -31.50 -2.69
C GLY A 89 8.97 -33.04 -2.70
N PRO A 90 8.91 -33.69 -1.52
CA PRO A 90 8.87 -33.05 -0.21
C PRO A 90 10.18 -32.36 0.17
N PHE A 91 10.06 -31.28 0.93
CA PHE A 91 11.14 -30.66 1.69
C PHE A 91 10.89 -30.98 3.17
N ASP A 92 11.67 -31.91 3.70
CA ASP A 92 11.50 -32.41 5.06
C ASP A 92 12.32 -31.56 6.05
N TYR A 93 11.70 -31.16 7.16
CA TYR A 93 12.33 -30.35 8.21
C TYR A 93 12.14 -31.00 9.58
N ASP A 94 13.23 -31.05 10.33
CA ASP A 94 13.24 -31.27 11.78
C ASP A 94 12.93 -29.95 12.48
N ILE A 95 11.90 -29.94 13.32
CA ILE A 95 11.45 -28.78 14.08
C ILE A 95 11.75 -29.04 15.54
N THR A 96 12.71 -28.30 16.09
CA THR A 96 12.96 -28.30 17.53
C THR A 96 12.07 -27.24 18.17
N TYR A 97 11.18 -27.68 19.06
CA TYR A 97 10.41 -26.79 19.92
C TYR A 97 11.17 -26.57 21.22
N THR A 98 11.09 -25.36 21.77
CA THR A 98 11.65 -25.03 23.08
C THR A 98 10.58 -24.33 23.88
N ARG A 99 10.20 -24.93 25.01
CA ARG A 99 9.14 -24.47 25.90
C ARG A 99 9.70 -24.04 27.25
N GLU A 100 9.21 -22.92 27.76
CA GLU A 100 9.53 -22.42 29.10
C GLU A 100 8.24 -22.07 29.84
N ILE A 101 8.10 -22.57 31.07
CA ILE A 101 6.93 -22.32 31.90
C ILE A 101 7.05 -20.92 32.50
N ILE A 102 6.02 -20.10 32.28
CA ILE A 102 5.95 -18.70 32.71
C ILE A 102 5.16 -18.57 34.02
N ASP A 103 3.99 -19.22 34.07
CA ASP A 103 3.09 -19.16 35.22
C ASP A 103 2.31 -20.46 35.36
N PHE A 104 2.01 -20.84 36.60
CA PHE A 104 1.14 -21.95 36.92
C PHE A 104 0.19 -21.57 38.05
N ASN A 105 -1.11 -21.63 37.75
CA ASN A 105 -2.15 -21.31 38.71
C ASN A 105 -3.03 -22.54 38.96
N LYS A 106 -2.64 -23.34 39.94
CA LYS A 106 -3.37 -24.54 40.37
C LYS A 106 -4.83 -24.28 40.75
N SER A 107 -5.15 -23.11 41.32
CA SER A 107 -6.52 -22.79 41.74
C SER A 107 -7.41 -22.40 40.55
N ALA A 108 -6.86 -21.70 39.57
CA ALA A 108 -7.57 -21.42 38.32
C ALA A 108 -7.57 -22.63 37.38
N GLY A 109 -6.65 -23.58 37.59
CA GLY A 109 -6.46 -24.75 36.76
C GLY A 109 -5.73 -24.46 35.45
N THR A 110 -4.87 -23.44 35.41
CA THR A 110 -4.22 -22.95 34.18
C THR A 110 -2.70 -22.97 34.27
N MET A 111 -2.04 -23.17 33.12
CA MET A 111 -0.58 -23.09 32.96
C MET A 111 -0.27 -22.24 31.73
N THR A 112 0.66 -21.29 31.88
CA THR A 112 1.16 -20.46 30.80
C THR A 112 2.61 -20.82 30.49
N TYR A 113 2.93 -21.04 29.22
CA TYR A 113 4.29 -21.30 28.74
C TYR A 113 4.59 -20.53 27.45
N SER A 114 5.85 -20.17 27.24
CA SER A 114 6.33 -19.68 25.95
C SER A 114 6.86 -20.83 25.10
N GLU A 115 6.53 -20.85 23.81
CA GLU A 115 7.08 -21.81 22.85
C GLU A 115 7.81 -21.08 21.71
N SER A 116 9.03 -21.53 21.41
CA SER A 116 9.81 -21.09 20.25
C SER A 116 10.18 -22.28 19.37
N LYS A 117 10.40 -22.03 18.08
CA LYS A 117 10.61 -23.07 17.06
C LYS A 117 11.88 -22.80 16.28
N VAL A 118 12.67 -23.84 16.05
CA VAL A 118 13.84 -23.82 15.16
C VAL A 118 13.67 -24.90 14.10
N TYR A 119 13.63 -24.48 12.83
CA TYR A 119 13.50 -25.38 11.69
C TYR A 119 14.88 -25.69 11.12
N THR A 120 15.18 -26.98 10.95
CA THR A 120 16.41 -27.48 10.34
C THR A 120 16.06 -28.41 9.19
N CYS A 121 16.70 -28.23 8.04
CA CYS A 121 16.51 -29.14 6.90
C CYS A 121 16.93 -30.56 7.30
N ALA A 122 16.04 -31.54 7.16
CA ALA A 122 16.32 -32.92 7.56
C ALA A 122 17.48 -33.50 6.72
N GLU A 123 18.36 -34.29 7.34
CA GLU A 123 19.55 -34.84 6.65
C GLU A 123 19.19 -35.80 5.50
N ASP A 124 18.03 -36.44 5.59
CA ASP A 124 17.50 -37.43 4.65
C ASP A 124 16.40 -36.89 3.73
N THR A 125 16.14 -35.58 3.76
CA THR A 125 15.19 -34.92 2.85
C THR A 125 15.46 -35.30 1.39
N ALA A 126 14.41 -35.67 0.66
CA ALA A 126 14.54 -36.07 -0.74
C ALA A 126 14.89 -34.88 -1.66
N THR A 127 14.48 -33.68 -1.28
CA THR A 127 14.66 -32.45 -2.05
C THR A 127 15.42 -31.41 -1.21
N PRO A 128 16.55 -30.84 -1.69
CA PRO A 128 17.30 -29.86 -0.93
C PRO A 128 16.44 -28.64 -0.54
N CYS A 129 16.51 -28.21 0.73
CA CYS A 129 15.76 -27.05 1.23
C CYS A 129 16.22 -25.70 0.63
N GLU A 130 17.39 -25.66 -0.02
CA GLU A 130 17.89 -24.52 -0.80
C GLU A 130 17.37 -24.49 -2.25
N THR A 131 16.42 -25.37 -2.62
CA THR A 131 15.85 -25.35 -3.96
C THR A 131 15.12 -24.03 -4.21
N GLU A 132 15.38 -23.39 -5.34
CA GLU A 132 14.68 -22.17 -5.74
C GLU A 132 13.29 -22.49 -6.29
N VAL A 133 12.30 -21.71 -5.85
CA VAL A 133 10.93 -21.76 -6.32
C VAL A 133 10.47 -20.36 -6.71
N THR A 134 9.67 -20.28 -7.78
CA THR A 134 9.00 -19.05 -8.21
C THR A 134 7.55 -19.11 -7.76
N THR A 135 7.13 -18.14 -6.94
CA THR A 135 5.78 -18.08 -6.37
C THR A 135 5.21 -16.66 -6.47
N THR A 136 3.93 -16.50 -6.12
CA THR A 136 3.30 -15.17 -5.99
C THR A 136 4.03 -14.35 -4.93
N ASN A 137 4.41 -13.12 -5.29
CA ASN A 137 5.00 -12.18 -4.34
C ASN A 137 3.89 -11.59 -3.46
N ILE A 138 3.69 -12.17 -2.27
CA ILE A 138 2.56 -11.88 -1.36
C ILE A 138 2.36 -10.37 -1.10
N PRO A 139 3.41 -9.57 -0.81
CA PRO A 139 3.24 -8.15 -0.54
C PRO A 139 2.86 -7.31 -1.77
N PHE A 140 3.15 -7.77 -3.00
CA PHE A 140 3.15 -6.91 -4.18
C PHE A 140 1.79 -6.25 -4.48
N GLN A 141 0.72 -7.04 -4.60
CA GLN A 141 -0.60 -6.48 -4.93
C GLN A 141 -1.20 -5.64 -3.78
N PRO A 142 -1.12 -6.06 -2.50
CA PRO A 142 -1.50 -5.23 -1.37
C PRO A 142 -0.72 -3.91 -1.29
N GLN A 143 0.57 -3.93 -1.63
CA GLN A 143 1.37 -2.71 -1.75
C GLN A 143 0.88 -1.83 -2.90
N ALA A 144 0.47 -2.41 -4.04
CA ALA A 144 -0.11 -1.65 -5.14
C ALA A 144 -1.41 -0.94 -4.72
N VAL A 145 -2.28 -1.63 -3.99
CA VAL A 145 -3.49 -1.05 -3.40
C VAL A 145 -3.13 0.09 -2.45
N GLY A 146 -2.24 -0.16 -1.48
CA GLY A 146 -1.83 0.82 -0.49
C GLY A 146 -1.10 2.04 -1.07
N ALA A 147 -0.33 1.86 -2.14
CA ALA A 147 0.44 2.91 -2.80
C ALA A 147 -0.39 3.77 -3.76
N THR A 148 -1.58 3.34 -4.17
CA THR A 148 -2.38 4.06 -5.19
C THR A 148 -2.67 5.51 -4.81
N GLY A 149 -3.05 5.77 -3.55
CA GLY A 149 -3.29 7.15 -3.10
C GLY A 149 -2.03 8.02 -3.13
N LEU A 150 -0.90 7.46 -2.67
CA LEU A 150 0.41 8.12 -2.71
C LEU A 150 0.90 8.36 -4.14
N ALA A 151 0.60 7.44 -5.06
CA ALA A 151 0.92 7.56 -6.46
C ALA A 151 0.18 8.76 -7.08
N ILE A 152 -1.13 8.87 -6.82
CA ILE A 152 -1.93 10.01 -7.29
C ILE A 152 -1.38 11.32 -6.70
N ASP A 153 -1.09 11.38 -5.40
CA ASP A 153 -0.52 12.57 -4.77
C ASP A 153 0.86 12.94 -5.36
N GLY A 154 1.70 11.94 -5.62
CA GLY A 154 3.00 12.10 -6.29
C GLY A 154 2.86 12.67 -7.69
N ILE A 155 1.93 12.17 -8.51
CA ILE A 155 1.63 12.69 -9.85
C ILE A 155 1.14 14.15 -9.76
N MET A 156 0.26 14.47 -8.81
CA MET A 156 -0.22 15.84 -8.60
C MET A 156 0.92 16.77 -8.16
N SER A 157 1.83 16.30 -7.30
CA SER A 157 3.00 17.03 -6.86
C SER A 157 4.01 17.27 -7.99
N LEU A 158 4.22 16.28 -8.87
CA LEU A 158 5.03 16.44 -10.09
C LEU A 158 4.39 17.44 -11.05
N THR A 159 3.06 17.44 -11.17
CA THR A 159 2.33 18.45 -11.97
C THR A 159 2.56 19.86 -11.42
N LYS A 160 2.54 20.04 -10.09
CA LYS A 160 2.91 21.31 -9.44
C LYS A 160 4.36 21.69 -9.74
N ALA A 161 5.28 20.72 -9.71
CA ALA A 161 6.69 20.96 -10.01
C ALA A 161 6.90 21.40 -11.47
N GLY A 162 6.22 20.76 -12.42
CA GLY A 162 6.25 21.15 -13.83
C GLY A 162 5.71 22.56 -14.07
N PHE A 163 4.56 22.89 -13.45
CA PHE A 163 4.02 24.25 -13.50
C PHE A 163 4.99 25.27 -12.89
N ALA A 164 5.56 24.96 -11.71
CA ALA A 164 6.52 25.83 -11.03
C ALA A 164 7.78 26.06 -11.87
N ALA A 165 8.34 25.01 -12.49
CA ALA A 165 9.49 25.13 -13.38
C ALA A 165 9.19 26.03 -14.59
N GLY A 166 8.01 25.87 -15.20
CA GLY A 166 7.55 26.75 -16.29
C GLY A 166 7.37 28.21 -15.84
N ALA A 167 6.82 28.43 -14.65
CA ALA A 167 6.66 29.77 -14.08
C ALA A 167 8.01 30.43 -13.77
N ILE A 168 8.96 29.68 -13.17
CA ILE A 168 10.34 30.12 -12.92
C ILE A 168 11.05 30.45 -14.23
N ASN A 169 10.84 29.66 -15.29
CA ASN A 169 11.41 29.95 -16.60
C ASN A 169 10.90 31.30 -17.15
N ASN A 170 9.58 31.53 -17.07
CA ASN A 170 8.99 32.83 -17.44
C ASN A 170 9.52 33.98 -16.58
N GLU A 171 9.77 33.71 -15.30
CA GLU A 171 10.35 34.70 -14.40
C GLU A 171 11.76 35.10 -14.81
N MET A 172 12.59 34.12 -15.19
CA MET A 172 13.94 34.37 -15.69
C MET A 172 13.91 35.08 -17.03
N THR A 173 13.10 34.63 -18.00
CA THR A 173 13.05 35.21 -19.35
C THR A 173 12.47 36.62 -19.38
N SER A 174 11.44 36.91 -18.58
CA SER A 174 10.68 38.17 -18.70
C SER A 174 10.41 38.90 -17.38
N PHE A 175 10.09 38.21 -16.28
CA PHE A 175 9.61 38.93 -15.07
C PHE A 175 10.74 39.69 -14.40
N SER A 176 11.95 39.13 -14.39
CA SER A 176 13.17 39.80 -13.91
C SER A 176 13.34 41.18 -14.58
N ALA A 177 13.19 41.25 -15.89
CA ALA A 177 13.28 42.49 -16.66
C ALA A 177 12.08 43.43 -16.46
N GLY A 178 10.88 42.86 -16.35
CA GLY A 178 9.65 43.61 -16.06
C GLY A 178 9.74 44.33 -14.71
N LYS A 179 10.22 43.61 -13.68
CA LYS A 179 10.41 44.13 -12.33
C LYS A 179 11.45 45.23 -12.30
N ALA A 180 12.62 45.00 -12.88
CA ALA A 180 13.69 45.99 -12.92
C ALA A 180 13.27 47.28 -13.64
N THR A 181 12.61 47.17 -14.80
CA THR A 181 12.08 48.34 -15.53
C THR A 181 11.03 49.09 -14.72
N ALA A 182 10.11 48.37 -14.06
CA ALA A 182 9.07 48.99 -13.23
C ALA A 182 9.67 49.75 -12.04
N GLU A 183 10.64 49.15 -11.35
CA GLU A 183 11.34 49.75 -10.22
C GLU A 183 12.18 50.97 -10.63
N ASP A 184 12.87 50.90 -11.78
CA ASP A 184 13.63 52.04 -12.33
C ASP A 184 12.71 53.19 -12.74
N LEU A 185 11.59 52.88 -13.42
CA LEU A 185 10.59 53.88 -13.78
C LEU A 185 9.96 54.50 -12.53
N ALA A 186 9.56 53.70 -11.54
CA ALA A 186 8.99 54.19 -10.29
C ALA A 186 9.98 55.10 -9.53
N THR A 187 11.25 54.72 -9.49
CA THR A 187 12.32 55.50 -8.84
C THR A 187 12.55 56.82 -9.57
N THR A 188 12.68 56.79 -10.89
CA THR A 188 12.87 57.98 -11.72
C THR A 188 11.68 58.93 -11.61
N TYR A 189 10.47 58.39 -11.71
CA TYR A 189 9.23 59.13 -11.63
C TYR A 189 9.03 59.80 -10.26
N GLY A 190 9.17 59.04 -9.17
CA GLY A 190 9.11 59.59 -7.81
C GLY A 190 10.23 60.59 -7.51
N GLY A 191 11.43 60.35 -8.03
CA GLY A 191 12.55 61.28 -7.92
C GLY A 191 12.29 62.62 -8.61
N ILE A 192 11.71 62.61 -9.81
CA ILE A 192 11.32 63.83 -10.53
C ILE A 192 10.23 64.57 -9.75
N GLN A 193 9.20 63.87 -9.26
CA GLN A 193 8.15 64.47 -8.42
C GLN A 193 8.72 65.12 -7.16
N ALA A 194 9.77 64.53 -6.56
CA ALA A 194 10.50 65.09 -5.42
C ALA A 194 11.45 66.26 -5.77
N GLY A 195 11.61 66.57 -7.07
CA GLY A 195 12.38 67.69 -7.56
C GLY A 195 13.82 67.40 -7.99
N ALA A 196 14.18 66.13 -8.23
CA ALA A 196 15.54 65.74 -8.62
C ALA A 196 16.01 66.42 -9.92
N MET A 197 15.10 66.68 -10.86
CA MET A 197 15.40 67.26 -12.18
C MET A 197 15.06 68.75 -12.29
N THR A 198 14.54 69.36 -11.23
CA THR A 198 14.00 70.73 -11.22
C THR A 198 14.69 71.61 -10.18
N GLY A 199 15.92 71.24 -9.76
CA GLY A 199 16.69 71.98 -8.77
C GLY A 199 16.11 71.94 -7.36
N GLY A 200 15.41 70.85 -7.01
CA GLY A 200 14.79 70.63 -5.70
C GLY A 200 13.34 71.12 -5.58
N VAL A 201 12.70 71.50 -6.68
CA VAL A 201 11.29 71.95 -6.69
C VAL A 201 10.37 70.79 -7.07
N ALA A 202 9.57 70.31 -6.12
CA ALA A 202 8.61 69.24 -6.40
C ALA A 202 7.65 69.62 -7.55
N VAL A 203 7.32 68.64 -8.40
CA VAL A 203 6.37 68.78 -9.51
C VAL A 203 5.24 67.76 -9.38
N ASP A 204 4.09 68.04 -9.98
CA ASP A 204 2.98 67.10 -10.00
C ASP A 204 3.25 65.88 -10.90
N ALA A 205 2.44 64.84 -10.72
CA ALA A 205 2.44 63.59 -11.48
C ALA A 205 2.39 63.82 -13.00
N GLY A 206 1.57 64.78 -13.45
CA GLY A 206 1.44 65.08 -14.87
C GLY A 206 2.71 65.67 -15.46
N SER A 207 3.30 66.63 -14.76
CA SER A 207 4.56 67.26 -15.17
C SER A 207 5.71 66.27 -15.15
N ALA A 208 5.81 65.43 -14.12
CA ALA A 208 6.86 64.42 -14.02
C ALA A 208 6.76 63.38 -15.15
N SER A 209 5.57 62.87 -15.44
CA SER A 209 5.36 61.90 -16.51
C SER A 209 5.59 62.49 -17.90
N THR A 210 5.21 63.74 -18.15
CA THR A 210 5.54 64.44 -19.39
C THR A 210 7.05 64.63 -19.54
N MET A 211 7.79 64.96 -18.48
CA MET A 211 9.25 65.09 -18.54
C MET A 211 9.93 63.77 -18.93
N ILE A 212 9.49 62.65 -18.37
CA ILE A 212 9.96 61.32 -18.73
C ILE A 212 9.62 61.02 -20.19
N GLY A 213 8.37 61.27 -20.59
CA GLY A 213 7.90 61.08 -21.95
C GLY A 213 8.69 61.83 -23.01
N VAL A 214 9.01 63.10 -22.75
CA VAL A 214 9.85 63.92 -23.62
C VAL A 214 11.23 63.29 -23.76
N GLY A 215 11.83 62.84 -22.66
CA GLY A 215 13.12 62.15 -22.68
C GLY A 215 13.09 60.87 -23.52
N TYR A 216 12.07 60.04 -23.36
CA TYR A 216 11.90 58.82 -24.16
C TYR A 216 11.66 59.11 -25.64
N TYR A 217 10.84 60.10 -25.97
CA TYR A 217 10.60 60.50 -27.35
C TYR A 217 11.86 61.07 -28.00
N ASP A 218 12.62 61.92 -27.31
CA ASP A 218 13.86 62.48 -27.83
C ASP A 218 14.90 61.37 -28.11
N ALA A 219 14.96 60.35 -27.26
CA ALA A 219 15.81 59.18 -27.48
C ALA A 219 15.37 58.38 -28.72
N PHE A 220 14.06 58.16 -28.90
CA PHE A 220 13.52 57.54 -30.10
C PHE A 220 13.81 58.37 -31.36
N ASP A 221 13.61 59.68 -31.32
CA ASP A 221 13.76 60.58 -32.47
C ASP A 221 15.21 60.60 -32.96
N ALA A 222 16.17 60.56 -32.03
CA ALA A 222 17.59 60.40 -32.30
C ALA A 222 17.93 58.99 -32.86
N PHE A 223 17.33 57.93 -32.29
CA PHE A 223 17.52 56.56 -32.76
C PHE A 223 17.01 56.37 -34.20
N PHE A 224 15.82 56.90 -34.51
CA PHE A 224 15.23 56.87 -35.84
C PHE A 224 16.16 57.53 -36.88
N ALA A 225 16.77 58.66 -36.51
CA ALA A 225 17.75 59.32 -37.36
C ALA A 225 19.03 58.47 -37.54
N ALA A 226 19.56 57.90 -36.45
CA ALA A 226 20.79 57.10 -36.47
C ALA A 226 20.66 55.81 -37.29
N THR A 227 19.46 55.21 -37.31
CA THR A 227 19.17 53.96 -38.03
C THR A 227 18.69 54.18 -39.47
N ASN A 228 18.66 55.44 -39.94
CA ASN A 228 18.07 55.80 -41.23
C ASN A 228 16.62 55.32 -41.38
N GLY A 229 15.82 55.42 -40.31
CA GLY A 229 14.41 55.02 -40.30
C GLY A 229 13.54 55.77 -41.31
N SER A 230 13.97 56.97 -41.75
CA SER A 230 13.31 57.73 -42.82
C SER A 230 13.59 57.21 -44.23
N GLU A 231 14.62 56.38 -44.40
CA GLU A 231 15.27 56.05 -45.68
C GLU A 231 15.81 57.26 -46.47
N MET A 232 15.78 58.46 -45.87
CA MET A 232 16.14 59.73 -46.51
C MET A 232 17.47 60.30 -46.03
N ASN A 233 18.20 59.59 -45.16
CA ASN A 233 19.51 60.08 -44.71
C ASN A 233 20.45 60.27 -45.90
N ASN A 234 21.16 61.38 -45.88
CA ASN A 234 22.18 61.74 -46.87
C ASN A 234 21.70 61.75 -48.35
N MET A 235 20.39 61.91 -48.62
CA MET A 235 19.89 61.98 -50.00
C MET A 235 20.46 63.15 -50.80
N THR A 236 20.85 64.24 -50.14
CA THR A 236 21.48 65.40 -50.80
C THR A 236 23.02 65.31 -50.87
N GLY A 237 23.62 64.26 -50.30
CA GLY A 237 25.07 64.09 -50.23
C GLY A 237 25.77 64.89 -49.11
N ASN A 238 25.02 65.49 -48.19
CA ASN A 238 25.52 66.36 -47.11
C ASN A 238 25.52 65.72 -45.71
N GLU A 239 25.55 64.38 -45.61
CA GLU A 239 25.56 63.61 -44.36
C GLU A 239 24.38 63.93 -43.42
N GLU A 240 23.23 64.31 -43.99
CA GLU A 240 22.01 64.62 -43.25
C GLU A 240 21.47 63.38 -42.54
N MET A 241 21.13 63.51 -41.26
CA MET A 241 20.35 62.50 -40.51
C MET A 241 18.97 63.09 -40.21
N ILE A 242 17.93 62.43 -40.71
CA ILE A 242 16.55 62.90 -40.61
C ILE A 242 15.85 62.19 -39.45
N THR A 243 15.45 62.99 -38.45
CA THR A 243 14.65 62.55 -37.31
C THR A 243 13.21 62.21 -37.71
N TYR A 244 12.49 61.46 -36.87
CA TYR A 244 11.09 61.16 -37.09
C TYR A 244 10.27 62.46 -37.12
N THR A 245 10.55 63.38 -36.20
CA THR A 245 9.94 64.72 -36.19
C THR A 245 10.09 65.43 -37.54
N GLN A 246 11.31 65.50 -38.06
CA GLN A 246 11.58 66.16 -39.35
C GLN A 246 10.91 65.44 -40.52
N ALA A 247 10.87 64.11 -40.52
CA ALA A 247 10.21 63.33 -41.56
C ALA A 247 8.70 63.64 -41.62
N ILE A 248 7.99 63.60 -40.48
CA ILE A 248 6.56 63.89 -40.41
C ILE A 248 6.28 65.36 -40.75
N GLN A 249 7.06 66.30 -40.23
CA GLN A 249 6.90 67.72 -40.56
C GLN A 249 7.12 68.00 -42.05
N GLY A 250 8.06 67.31 -42.70
CA GLY A 250 8.29 67.39 -44.14
C GLY A 250 7.08 66.92 -44.95
N LEU A 251 6.47 65.79 -44.57
CA LEU A 251 5.25 65.27 -45.19
C LEU A 251 4.06 66.23 -45.02
N GLN A 252 3.88 66.79 -43.82
CA GLN A 252 2.83 67.76 -43.53
C GLN A 252 3.03 69.11 -44.28
N ALA A 253 4.29 69.57 -44.39
CA ALA A 253 4.62 70.77 -45.15
C ALA A 253 4.25 70.62 -46.64
N ALA A 254 4.38 69.42 -47.20
CA ALA A 254 4.00 69.12 -48.59
C ALA A 254 2.48 69.16 -48.83
N THR A 255 1.66 69.00 -47.78
CA THR A 255 0.18 68.99 -47.86
C THR A 255 -0.48 70.30 -47.36
N GLY A 256 0.31 71.29 -46.95
CA GLY A 256 -0.14 72.67 -46.76
C GLY A 256 -0.16 73.20 -45.32
N GLY A 257 0.41 72.49 -44.34
CA GLY A 257 0.61 73.01 -42.98
C GLY A 257 1.19 71.99 -42.01
N VAL A 258 2.10 72.42 -41.13
CA VAL A 258 2.73 71.59 -40.09
C VAL A 258 1.98 71.75 -38.77
N THR A 259 1.43 70.65 -38.25
CA THR A 259 0.72 70.61 -36.97
C THR A 259 1.47 69.81 -35.90
N PHE A 260 2.31 68.86 -36.31
CA PHE A 260 3.09 68.06 -35.39
C PHE A 260 4.33 68.80 -34.89
N THR A 261 4.49 68.91 -33.57
CA THR A 261 5.54 69.72 -32.92
C THR A 261 6.69 68.88 -32.35
N GLY A 262 6.80 67.61 -32.71
CA GLY A 262 7.82 66.71 -32.16
C GLY A 262 7.60 66.48 -30.67
N ASN A 263 8.65 66.55 -29.87
CA ASN A 263 8.62 66.30 -28.43
C ASN A 263 7.68 67.24 -27.63
N ALA A 264 7.40 68.44 -28.13
CA ALA A 264 6.42 69.35 -27.53
C ALA A 264 4.97 68.82 -27.61
N SER A 265 4.74 67.77 -28.40
CA SER A 265 3.45 67.09 -28.53
C SER A 265 3.24 65.99 -27.47
N ILE A 266 4.27 65.68 -26.66
CA ILE A 266 4.16 64.73 -25.56
C ILE A 266 3.31 65.32 -24.43
N THR A 267 2.38 64.53 -23.92
CA THR A 267 1.39 64.97 -22.92
C THR A 267 1.52 64.23 -21.59
N ASN A 268 0.58 64.47 -20.67
CA ASN A 268 0.55 63.83 -19.36
C ASN A 268 0.31 62.32 -19.52
N MET A 269 1.19 61.49 -18.95
CA MET A 269 1.11 60.03 -18.95
C MET A 269 1.00 59.44 -17.53
N SER A 270 0.64 60.24 -16.53
CA SER A 270 0.56 59.78 -15.14
C SER A 270 -0.44 58.64 -14.94
N TYR A 271 -1.54 58.62 -15.72
CA TYR A 271 -2.47 57.49 -15.71
C TYR A 271 -1.81 56.20 -16.20
N ALA A 272 -1.02 56.25 -17.27
CA ALA A 272 -0.24 55.11 -17.74
C ALA A 272 0.66 54.56 -16.62
N PHE A 273 1.28 55.46 -15.85
CA PHE A 273 2.27 55.10 -14.84
C PHE A 273 1.64 54.58 -13.55
N GLU A 274 0.53 55.17 -13.09
CA GLU A 274 0.01 54.95 -11.72
C GLU A 274 -1.30 54.16 -11.66
N SER A 275 -2.06 54.07 -12.76
CA SER A 275 -3.48 53.66 -12.66
C SER A 275 -4.04 52.96 -13.89
N ALA A 276 -3.22 52.63 -14.89
CA ALA A 276 -3.69 51.94 -16.07
C ALA A 276 -4.28 50.58 -15.70
N MET A 277 -5.47 50.28 -16.23
CA MET A 277 -6.16 49.02 -15.99
C MET A 277 -6.59 48.40 -17.31
N MET A 278 -6.50 47.09 -17.38
CA MET A 278 -7.14 46.34 -18.46
C MET A 278 -8.66 46.49 -18.36
N PRO A 279 -9.41 46.38 -19.48
CA PRO A 279 -10.87 46.35 -19.45
C PRO A 279 -11.47 45.28 -18.52
N THR A 280 -10.70 44.21 -18.27
CA THR A 280 -11.02 43.09 -17.38
C THR A 280 -10.73 43.38 -15.90
N GLY A 281 -10.07 44.49 -15.57
CA GLY A 281 -9.85 44.97 -14.20
C GLY A 281 -8.44 44.75 -13.64
N GLU A 282 -7.54 44.10 -14.38
CA GLU A 282 -6.15 43.92 -13.96
C GLU A 282 -5.37 45.25 -14.02
N ASP A 283 -4.56 45.50 -13.00
CA ASP A 283 -3.63 46.63 -12.95
C ASP A 283 -2.47 46.41 -13.94
N VAL A 284 -2.36 47.30 -14.91
CA VAL A 284 -1.30 47.37 -15.92
C VAL A 284 -0.57 48.71 -15.89
N SER A 285 -0.56 49.36 -14.72
CA SER A 285 0.24 50.55 -14.47
C SER A 285 1.73 50.26 -14.71
N LEU A 286 2.42 51.21 -15.35
CA LEU A 286 3.82 51.00 -15.77
C LEU A 286 4.81 51.06 -14.60
N THR A 287 4.42 51.54 -13.42
CA THR A 287 5.21 51.34 -12.19
C THR A 287 5.08 49.93 -11.60
N GLY A 288 4.23 49.07 -12.18
CA GLY A 288 4.09 47.67 -11.85
C GLY A 288 4.68 46.76 -12.92
N MET A 289 5.30 45.64 -12.48
CA MET A 289 5.93 44.66 -13.36
C MET A 289 4.97 44.11 -14.45
N VAL A 290 3.73 43.80 -14.08
CA VAL A 290 2.72 43.30 -15.03
C VAL A 290 2.44 44.33 -16.12
N GLY A 291 2.28 45.61 -15.76
CA GLY A 291 2.06 46.69 -16.73
C GLY A 291 3.20 46.85 -17.72
N ILE A 292 4.45 46.78 -17.26
CA ILE A 292 5.64 46.78 -18.13
C ILE A 292 5.57 45.64 -19.14
N MET A 293 5.33 44.41 -18.68
CA MET A 293 5.35 43.23 -19.56
C MET A 293 4.20 43.24 -20.55
N VAL A 294 2.99 43.64 -20.13
CA VAL A 294 1.84 43.76 -21.02
C VAL A 294 2.10 44.85 -22.08
N LEU A 295 2.65 46.01 -21.70
CA LEU A 295 3.01 47.05 -22.66
C LEU A 295 4.07 46.56 -23.64
N ALA A 296 5.18 46.00 -23.14
CA ALA A 296 6.30 45.56 -23.96
C ALA A 296 5.88 44.44 -24.94
N GLY A 297 5.12 43.45 -24.47
CA GLY A 297 4.55 42.40 -25.30
C GLY A 297 3.62 42.97 -26.38
N HIS A 298 2.77 43.94 -26.01
CA HIS A 298 1.88 44.60 -26.96
C HIS A 298 2.63 45.46 -27.99
N CYS A 299 3.70 46.15 -27.59
CA CYS A 299 4.57 46.91 -28.51
C CYS A 299 5.30 45.98 -29.50
N ASN A 300 5.72 44.80 -29.05
CA ASN A 300 6.39 43.81 -29.89
C ASN A 300 5.40 43.13 -30.88
N ALA A 301 4.23 42.71 -30.40
CA ALA A 301 3.20 42.07 -31.23
C ALA A 301 2.55 43.05 -32.23
N PHE A 302 2.40 44.31 -31.83
CA PHE A 302 1.81 45.37 -32.63
C PHE A 302 2.72 46.60 -32.65
N PRO A 303 3.63 46.70 -33.64
CA PRO A 303 4.49 47.87 -33.79
C PRO A 303 3.69 49.18 -33.83
N SER A 304 4.32 50.28 -33.41
CA SER A 304 3.70 51.60 -33.46
C SER A 304 3.33 51.96 -34.91
N ALA A 305 2.05 52.23 -35.13
CA ALA A 305 1.48 52.45 -36.45
C ALA A 305 1.79 53.85 -37.00
N THR A 306 1.87 53.94 -38.33
CA THR A 306 1.93 55.20 -39.06
C THR A 306 0.57 55.91 -39.06
N TYR A 307 0.58 57.20 -39.38
CA TYR A 307 -0.64 57.99 -39.50
C TYR A 307 -1.66 57.36 -40.46
N ASP A 308 -1.21 56.87 -41.63
CA ASP A 308 -2.09 56.28 -42.63
C ASP A 308 -2.73 54.97 -42.16
N GLU A 309 -1.98 54.15 -41.41
CA GLU A 309 -2.49 52.90 -40.81
C GLU A 309 -3.55 53.18 -39.74
N VAL A 310 -3.31 54.16 -38.85
CA VAL A 310 -4.30 54.59 -37.86
C VAL A 310 -5.58 55.09 -38.54
N MET A 311 -5.43 55.93 -39.58
CA MET A 311 -6.58 56.50 -40.29
C MET A 311 -7.34 55.46 -41.11
N ALA A 312 -6.66 54.44 -41.65
CA ALA A 312 -7.30 53.34 -42.36
C ALA A 312 -8.24 52.53 -41.44
N ASP A 313 -7.92 52.41 -40.15
CA ASP A 313 -8.72 51.68 -39.18
C ASP A 313 -9.75 52.53 -38.42
N ALA A 314 -9.79 53.85 -38.66
CA ALA A 314 -10.76 54.74 -38.03
C ALA A 314 -12.22 54.31 -38.24
N GLY A 315 -12.53 53.72 -39.41
CA GLY A 315 -13.86 53.18 -39.72
C GLY A 315 -14.25 51.93 -38.92
N ASN A 316 -13.27 51.24 -38.33
CA ASN A 316 -13.48 50.07 -37.47
C ASN A 316 -13.43 50.43 -35.98
N GLY A 317 -13.36 51.73 -35.65
CA GLY A 317 -13.25 52.19 -34.26
C GLY A 317 -11.88 51.92 -33.62
N PHE A 318 -10.82 51.84 -34.43
CA PHE A 318 -9.42 51.63 -33.99
C PHE A 318 -9.12 50.28 -33.33
N VAL A 319 -9.98 49.28 -33.52
CA VAL A 319 -9.86 47.97 -32.90
C VAL A 319 -8.75 47.09 -33.49
N ASN A 320 -8.15 47.45 -34.62
CA ASN A 320 -7.10 46.67 -35.28
C ASN A 320 -5.72 47.36 -35.27
N VAL A 321 -5.58 48.52 -34.62
CA VAL A 321 -4.33 49.28 -34.59
C VAL A 321 -3.80 49.39 -33.18
N GLY A 322 -2.65 48.73 -32.93
CA GLY A 322 -2.06 48.61 -31.60
C GLY A 322 -1.77 49.93 -30.91
N THR A 323 -1.32 50.96 -31.65
CA THR A 323 -1.11 52.31 -31.11
C THR A 323 -2.35 52.88 -30.44
N MET A 324 -3.52 52.75 -31.06
CA MET A 324 -4.76 53.31 -30.51
C MET A 324 -5.34 52.44 -29.40
N GLN A 325 -5.17 51.12 -29.46
CA GLN A 325 -5.50 50.21 -28.37
C GLN A 325 -4.68 50.56 -27.11
N ARG A 326 -3.36 50.70 -27.24
CA ARG A 326 -2.49 51.12 -26.14
C ARG A 326 -2.85 52.51 -25.62
N ALA A 327 -3.10 53.47 -26.51
CA ALA A 327 -3.50 54.82 -26.10
C ALA A 327 -4.81 54.83 -25.29
N GLY A 328 -5.73 53.90 -25.59
CA GLY A 328 -6.92 53.66 -24.79
C GLY A 328 -6.63 53.03 -23.43
N ILE A 329 -5.85 51.94 -23.38
CA ILE A 329 -5.55 51.18 -22.15
C ILE A 329 -4.72 52.00 -21.15
N TRP A 330 -3.64 52.64 -21.62
CA TRP A 330 -2.74 53.47 -20.81
C TRP A 330 -3.11 54.95 -20.84
N GLY A 331 -4.25 55.31 -21.42
CA GLY A 331 -4.86 56.65 -21.30
C GLY A 331 -4.01 57.80 -21.82
N PHE A 332 -3.20 57.57 -22.87
CA PHE A 332 -2.31 58.58 -23.46
C PHE A 332 -2.80 59.14 -24.81
N THR A 333 -4.06 58.88 -25.18
CA THR A 333 -4.68 59.49 -26.36
C THR A 333 -4.64 61.02 -26.26
N VAL A 334 -4.04 61.68 -27.25
CA VAL A 334 -4.00 63.14 -27.33
C VAL A 334 -5.21 63.64 -28.11
N MET A 335 -5.91 64.65 -27.59
CA MET A 335 -7.11 65.20 -28.21
C MET A 335 -6.83 66.55 -28.88
N ALA A 336 -7.03 66.64 -30.19
CA ALA A 336 -7.00 67.89 -30.94
C ALA A 336 -8.25 68.75 -30.68
N SER A 337 -9.38 68.11 -30.34
CA SER A 337 -10.62 68.73 -29.88
C SER A 337 -11.41 67.76 -29.00
N GLU A 338 -12.56 68.17 -28.44
CA GLU A 338 -13.40 67.31 -27.58
C GLU A 338 -13.78 65.95 -28.21
N THR A 339 -13.81 65.87 -29.55
CA THR A 339 -14.26 64.66 -30.27
C THR A 339 -13.25 64.14 -31.31
N MET A 340 -12.06 64.74 -31.41
CA MET A 340 -11.09 64.39 -32.45
C MET A 340 -9.70 64.18 -31.86
N PRO A 341 -9.10 62.99 -32.00
CA PRO A 341 -7.74 62.75 -31.55
C PRO A 341 -6.72 63.49 -32.43
N ASP A 342 -5.65 63.98 -31.80
CA ASP A 342 -4.42 64.32 -32.51
C ASP A 342 -3.63 63.02 -32.73
N VAL A 343 -3.77 62.45 -33.92
CA VAL A 343 -3.17 61.16 -34.28
C VAL A 343 -1.64 61.23 -34.24
N ASN A 344 -1.02 62.31 -34.71
CA ASN A 344 0.44 62.41 -34.71
C ASN A 344 1.01 62.58 -33.30
N ALA A 345 0.35 63.36 -32.45
CA ALA A 345 0.75 63.48 -31.05
C ALA A 345 0.50 62.17 -30.27
N THR A 346 -0.57 61.43 -30.58
CA THR A 346 -0.84 60.11 -29.98
C THR A 346 0.21 59.08 -30.40
N ILE A 347 0.60 59.05 -31.69
CA ILE A 347 1.70 58.22 -32.18
C ILE A 347 3.02 58.60 -31.50
N ALA A 348 3.26 59.89 -31.23
CA ALA A 348 4.46 60.32 -30.51
C ALA A 348 4.49 59.82 -29.05
N ASN A 349 3.36 59.91 -28.32
CA ASN A 349 3.24 59.30 -27.00
C ASN A 349 3.47 57.78 -27.05
N ASP A 350 2.93 57.10 -28.07
CA ASP A 350 3.10 55.66 -28.27
C ASP A 350 4.56 55.27 -28.52
N TRP A 351 5.28 56.01 -29.36
CA TRP A 351 6.72 55.84 -29.54
C TRP A 351 7.50 56.08 -28.26
N ALA A 352 7.14 57.12 -27.48
CA ALA A 352 7.77 57.38 -26.19
C ALA A 352 7.64 56.19 -25.25
N LEU A 353 6.47 55.57 -25.15
CA LEU A 353 6.26 54.42 -24.26
C LEU A 353 6.84 53.12 -24.83
N CYS A 354 6.63 52.79 -26.10
CA CYS A 354 7.17 51.57 -26.69
C CYS A 354 8.70 51.57 -26.80
N PHE A 355 9.30 52.70 -27.20
CA PHE A 355 10.75 52.82 -27.27
C PHE A 355 11.38 53.03 -25.90
N GLY A 356 10.80 53.89 -25.06
CA GLY A 356 11.32 54.18 -23.73
C GLY A 356 11.13 53.00 -22.78
N VAL A 357 9.89 52.65 -22.48
CA VAL A 357 9.56 51.60 -21.50
C VAL A 357 9.80 50.21 -22.07
N GLY A 358 9.26 49.92 -23.26
CA GLY A 358 9.46 48.62 -23.93
C GLY A 358 10.90 48.36 -24.34
N GLY A 359 11.62 49.40 -24.78
CA GLY A 359 13.06 49.33 -25.06
C GLY A 359 13.91 49.14 -23.81
N THR A 360 13.62 49.81 -22.69
CA THR A 360 14.33 49.54 -21.42
C THR A 360 14.11 48.09 -20.97
N PHE A 361 12.87 47.60 -21.01
CA PHE A 361 12.55 46.20 -20.71
C PHE A 361 13.38 45.22 -21.53
N SER A 362 13.36 45.34 -22.85
CA SER A 362 14.01 44.39 -23.75
C SER A 362 15.52 44.57 -23.85
N MET A 363 15.98 45.79 -24.13
CA MET A 363 17.38 46.07 -24.47
C MET A 363 18.28 46.28 -23.25
N THR A 364 17.74 46.81 -22.15
CA THR A 364 18.54 47.13 -20.95
C THR A 364 18.48 46.00 -19.93
N HIS A 365 17.30 45.43 -19.71
CA HIS A 365 17.10 44.37 -18.72
C HIS A 365 16.92 42.97 -19.33
N GLY A 366 16.91 42.83 -20.65
CA GLY A 366 16.91 41.53 -21.34
C GLY A 366 15.55 40.84 -21.41
N GLY A 367 14.45 41.56 -21.23
CA GLY A 367 13.11 40.97 -21.27
C GLY A 367 12.78 40.37 -22.64
N GLY A 368 12.33 39.11 -22.64
CA GLY A 368 11.96 38.39 -23.87
C GLY A 368 13.15 37.93 -24.73
N ASP A 369 14.37 38.00 -24.21
CA ASP A 369 15.55 37.43 -24.85
C ASP A 369 15.62 35.93 -24.56
N ASP A 370 15.24 35.09 -25.51
CA ASP A 370 15.21 33.63 -25.37
C ASP A 370 16.60 32.96 -25.41
N ASP A 371 17.65 33.70 -25.80
CA ASP A 371 19.02 33.18 -25.92
C ASP A 371 19.88 33.54 -24.68
N TRP A 372 19.23 33.99 -23.59
CA TRP A 372 19.91 34.55 -22.42
C TRP A 372 20.86 33.60 -21.69
N PHE A 373 20.63 32.30 -21.84
CA PHE A 373 21.46 31.23 -21.29
C PHE A 373 22.56 30.76 -22.26
N ALA A 374 22.49 31.15 -23.54
CA ALA A 374 23.42 30.74 -24.59
C ALA A 374 24.39 31.86 -25.03
N SER A 375 24.01 33.13 -24.85
CA SER A 375 24.76 34.30 -25.32
C SER A 375 25.47 35.05 -24.20
N LEU A 376 26.74 35.40 -24.40
CA LEU A 376 27.49 36.29 -23.49
C LEU A 376 27.16 37.78 -23.69
N ALA A 377 26.42 38.13 -24.74
CA ALA A 377 25.97 39.50 -25.01
C ALA A 377 24.57 39.77 -24.43
N ALA A 378 23.86 38.72 -24.03
CA ALA A 378 22.57 38.79 -23.37
C ALA A 378 22.70 39.22 -21.91
N VAL A 379 21.60 39.71 -21.34
CA VAL A 379 21.48 39.83 -19.88
C VAL A 379 21.40 38.41 -19.31
N ASN A 380 22.47 38.00 -18.63
CA ASN A 380 22.69 36.61 -18.24
C ASN A 380 21.92 36.19 -16.97
N ALA A 381 22.07 34.91 -16.59
CA ALA A 381 21.41 34.29 -15.43
C ALA A 381 21.62 35.09 -14.14
N SER A 382 22.86 35.48 -13.86
CA SER A 382 23.24 36.25 -12.67
C SER A 382 22.47 37.56 -12.56
N THR A 383 22.41 38.32 -13.65
CA THR A 383 21.71 39.62 -13.66
C THR A 383 20.20 39.45 -13.50
N ARG A 384 19.61 38.41 -14.12
CA ARG A 384 18.18 38.10 -14.00
C ARG A 384 17.80 37.72 -12.59
N MET A 385 18.61 36.87 -11.94
CA MET A 385 18.42 36.50 -10.54
C MET A 385 18.59 37.71 -9.61
N MET A 386 19.56 38.59 -9.87
CA MET A 386 19.72 39.82 -9.10
C MET A 386 18.51 40.75 -9.25
N ASN A 387 18.03 40.97 -10.47
CA ASN A 387 16.85 41.79 -10.74
C ASN A 387 15.60 41.25 -10.06
N TYR A 388 15.44 39.92 -10.02
CA TYR A 388 14.23 39.31 -9.47
C TYR A 388 14.30 39.08 -7.96
N LEU A 389 15.37 38.45 -7.47
CA LEU A 389 15.53 38.01 -6.08
C LEU A 389 16.29 39.01 -5.20
N GLY A 390 17.02 39.96 -5.80
CA GLY A 390 17.83 40.92 -5.06
C GLY A 390 19.10 40.34 -4.45
N VAL A 391 19.55 39.17 -4.92
CA VAL A 391 20.80 38.52 -4.47
C VAL A 391 21.78 38.37 -5.62
N ASP A 392 23.05 38.68 -5.35
CA ASP A 392 24.14 38.53 -6.31
C ASP A 392 24.62 37.08 -6.30
N ILE A 393 24.55 36.41 -7.46
CA ILE A 393 24.97 35.02 -7.65
C ILE A 393 25.87 34.99 -8.88
N ASP A 394 27.05 34.35 -8.76
CA ASP A 394 27.96 34.17 -9.90
C ASP A 394 27.25 33.48 -11.07
N ASN A 395 27.54 33.90 -12.31
CA ASN A 395 26.82 33.37 -13.47
C ASN A 395 27.04 31.86 -13.67
N GLY A 396 28.22 31.31 -13.36
CA GLY A 396 28.45 29.87 -13.40
C GLY A 396 27.63 29.12 -12.37
N VAL A 397 27.51 29.68 -11.16
CA VAL A 397 26.66 29.14 -10.08
C VAL A 397 25.18 29.21 -10.46
N ALA A 398 24.72 30.34 -10.99
CA ALA A 398 23.34 30.52 -11.44
C ALA A 398 22.98 29.55 -12.57
N MET A 399 23.88 29.35 -13.54
CA MET A 399 23.67 28.37 -14.62
C MET A 399 23.60 26.94 -14.09
N ASN A 400 24.44 26.57 -13.13
CA ASN A 400 24.38 25.25 -12.49
C ASN A 400 23.08 25.07 -11.67
N LEU A 401 22.67 26.10 -10.93
CA LEU A 401 21.41 26.10 -10.18
C LEU A 401 20.18 25.96 -11.09
N LEU A 402 20.18 26.58 -12.27
CA LEU A 402 19.03 26.54 -13.17
C LEU A 402 19.02 25.29 -14.04
N PHE A 403 20.17 24.82 -14.54
CA PHE A 403 20.23 23.77 -15.58
C PHE A 403 21.09 22.54 -15.21
N GLY A 404 21.53 22.42 -13.96
CA GLY A 404 22.31 21.28 -13.48
C GLY A 404 21.61 19.94 -13.77
N GLY A 405 22.35 18.98 -14.33
CA GLY A 405 21.82 17.66 -14.64
C GLY A 405 20.65 17.63 -15.63
N GLN A 406 20.55 18.61 -16.54
CA GLN A 406 19.57 18.57 -17.63
C GLN A 406 19.70 17.26 -18.44
N GLY A 407 18.60 16.53 -18.56
CA GLY A 407 18.54 15.25 -19.26
C GLY A 407 18.97 14.03 -18.44
N ASP A 408 19.43 14.23 -17.20
CA ASP A 408 19.73 13.12 -16.30
C ASP A 408 18.43 12.54 -15.71
N ALA A 409 18.45 11.25 -15.31
CA ALA A 409 17.30 10.61 -14.68
C ALA A 409 16.87 11.30 -13.37
N VAL A 410 17.80 12.01 -12.71
CA VAL A 410 17.54 12.82 -11.52
C VAL A 410 18.06 14.23 -11.80
N PRO A 411 17.26 15.09 -12.47
CA PRO A 411 17.67 16.46 -12.77
C PRO A 411 17.86 17.25 -11.46
N THR A 412 18.82 18.17 -11.44
CA THR A 412 19.17 18.94 -10.22
C THR A 412 18.90 20.44 -10.38
N GLY A 413 18.91 20.98 -11.60
CA GLY A 413 18.64 22.38 -11.85
C GLY A 413 17.15 22.73 -11.72
N LEU A 414 16.82 23.94 -11.29
CA LEU A 414 15.42 24.37 -11.10
C LEU A 414 14.59 24.30 -12.39
N LEU A 415 15.22 24.51 -13.55
CA LEU A 415 14.62 24.40 -14.87
C LEU A 415 14.95 23.06 -15.54
N ALA A 416 15.67 22.19 -14.85
CA ALA A 416 16.13 20.95 -15.42
C ALA A 416 15.04 19.88 -15.39
N THR A 417 14.96 19.10 -16.46
CA THR A 417 14.09 17.92 -16.58
C THR A 417 14.90 16.68 -16.91
N ASP A 418 14.31 15.51 -16.70
CA ASP A 418 14.79 14.28 -17.30
C ASP A 418 14.75 14.34 -18.84
N ALA A 419 15.45 13.40 -19.46
CA ALA A 419 15.47 13.28 -20.91
C ALA A 419 14.09 12.90 -21.44
N VAL A 420 13.44 13.87 -22.09
CA VAL A 420 12.14 13.69 -22.74
C VAL A 420 12.32 13.36 -24.22
N GLY A 421 11.75 12.23 -24.65
CA GLY A 421 11.58 11.92 -26.07
C GLY A 421 10.35 12.63 -26.64
N ASP A 422 9.41 11.85 -27.19
CA ASP A 422 8.06 12.34 -27.55
C ASP A 422 7.10 12.38 -26.34
N GLU A 423 7.63 12.22 -25.11
CA GLU A 423 6.88 12.10 -23.85
C GLU A 423 7.03 13.37 -22.99
N SER A 424 6.19 13.50 -21.96
CA SER A 424 6.31 14.57 -20.96
C SER A 424 7.36 14.21 -19.91
N ALA A 425 8.01 15.21 -19.32
CA ALA A 425 9.00 15.02 -18.26
C ALA A 425 8.39 14.30 -17.05
N SER A 426 9.11 13.32 -16.51
CA SER A 426 8.72 12.55 -15.34
C SER A 426 9.46 12.98 -14.07
N ALA A 427 10.53 13.76 -14.22
CA ALA A 427 11.29 14.33 -13.12
C ALA A 427 11.63 15.80 -13.37
N PHE A 428 11.53 16.62 -12.32
CA PHE A 428 11.81 18.06 -12.37
C PHE A 428 12.83 18.43 -11.29
N GLY A 429 13.91 19.10 -11.68
CA GLY A 429 14.97 19.44 -10.74
C GLY A 429 14.58 20.50 -9.71
N VAL A 430 13.49 21.26 -9.93
CA VAL A 430 12.87 22.08 -8.88
C VAL A 430 12.39 21.25 -7.68
N ALA A 431 11.86 20.04 -7.92
CA ALA A 431 11.45 19.11 -6.87
C ALA A 431 12.68 18.49 -6.18
N THR A 432 13.72 18.15 -6.95
CA THR A 432 14.99 17.67 -6.42
C THR A 432 15.63 18.72 -5.49
N PHE A 433 15.68 19.99 -5.91
CA PHE A 433 16.25 21.08 -5.13
C PHE A 433 15.57 21.24 -3.78
N ILE A 434 14.23 21.29 -3.74
CA ILE A 434 13.50 21.50 -2.47
C ILE A 434 13.55 20.26 -1.56
N GLY A 435 13.77 19.07 -2.12
CA GLY A 435 13.96 17.84 -1.38
C GLY A 435 15.32 17.70 -0.71
N MET A 436 16.33 18.48 -1.11
CA MET A 436 17.64 18.49 -0.46
C MET A 436 17.60 19.23 0.87
N ASP A 437 18.31 18.72 1.87
CA ASP A 437 18.61 19.51 3.06
C ASP A 437 19.49 20.72 2.69
N ALA A 438 19.41 21.77 3.50
CA ALA A 438 20.09 23.03 3.22
C ALA A 438 21.61 22.89 3.04
N ALA A 439 22.26 22.01 3.80
CA ALA A 439 23.72 21.84 3.71
C ALA A 439 24.11 21.15 2.39
N THR A 440 23.34 20.13 2.00
CA THR A 440 23.52 19.45 0.71
C THR A 440 23.27 20.42 -0.45
N ALA A 441 22.15 21.16 -0.45
CA ALA A 441 21.86 22.12 -1.50
C ALA A 441 22.95 23.20 -1.63
N MET A 442 23.34 23.85 -0.54
CA MET A 442 24.41 24.87 -0.56
C MET A 442 25.72 24.32 -1.14
N THR A 443 26.07 23.08 -0.78
CA THR A 443 27.29 22.43 -1.28
C THR A 443 27.18 22.06 -2.76
N THR A 444 26.05 21.49 -3.18
CA THR A 444 25.80 21.05 -4.56
C THR A 444 25.84 22.21 -5.55
N TYR A 445 25.21 23.33 -5.20
CA TYR A 445 25.11 24.48 -6.11
C TYR A 445 26.19 25.53 -5.88
N GLY A 446 26.89 25.50 -4.74
CA GLY A 446 27.89 26.52 -4.40
C GLY A 446 27.27 27.83 -3.89
N LEU A 447 26.15 27.74 -3.16
CA LEU A 447 25.42 28.88 -2.61
C LEU A 447 25.87 29.18 -1.17
N ASP A 448 25.89 30.46 -0.81
CA ASP A 448 25.90 30.86 0.59
C ASP A 448 24.50 30.78 1.23
N MET A 449 24.43 30.97 2.55
CA MET A 449 23.18 30.86 3.30
C MET A 449 22.13 31.91 2.89
N ALA A 450 22.54 33.11 2.51
CA ALA A 450 21.62 34.16 2.11
C ALA A 450 21.06 33.88 0.71
N GLN A 451 21.92 33.46 -0.22
CA GLN A 451 21.53 33.03 -1.56
C GLN A 451 20.60 31.82 -1.50
N TYR A 452 20.94 30.78 -0.74
CA TYR A 452 20.09 29.62 -0.54
C TYR A 452 18.74 30.02 0.07
N GLY A 453 18.72 30.85 1.12
CA GLY A 453 17.48 31.28 1.76
C GLY A 453 16.54 32.00 0.78
N ALA A 454 17.08 32.87 -0.08
CA ALA A 454 16.30 33.56 -1.12
C ALA A 454 15.75 32.59 -2.16
N VAL A 455 16.58 31.68 -2.69
CA VAL A 455 16.17 30.70 -3.71
C VAL A 455 15.16 29.69 -3.14
N ALA A 456 15.39 29.17 -1.93
CA ALA A 456 14.48 28.24 -1.26
C ALA A 456 13.12 28.88 -0.98
N THR A 457 13.09 30.13 -0.54
CA THR A 457 11.83 30.87 -0.33
C THR A 457 11.08 31.07 -1.65
N TRP A 458 11.81 31.40 -2.71
CA TRP A 458 11.24 31.59 -4.04
C TRP A 458 10.63 30.30 -4.61
N VAL A 459 11.38 29.20 -4.59
CA VAL A 459 10.92 27.88 -5.07
C VAL A 459 9.77 27.36 -4.21
N ALA A 460 9.89 27.45 -2.88
CA ALA A 460 8.84 27.02 -1.97
C ALA A 460 7.55 27.82 -2.20
N GLY A 461 7.64 29.12 -2.49
CA GLY A 461 6.47 29.95 -2.79
C GLY A 461 5.64 29.42 -3.94
N TRP A 462 6.28 28.95 -5.02
CA TRP A 462 5.60 28.30 -6.13
C TRP A 462 5.02 26.93 -5.78
N LEU A 463 5.82 26.03 -5.20
CA LEU A 463 5.41 24.65 -4.90
C LEU A 463 4.31 24.57 -3.83
N THR A 464 4.27 25.55 -2.91
CA THR A 464 3.28 25.65 -1.82
C THR A 464 2.15 26.63 -2.14
N SER A 465 2.01 27.04 -3.40
CA SER A 465 0.92 27.91 -3.89
C SER A 465 0.82 29.27 -3.19
N GLN A 466 1.91 29.79 -2.62
CA GLN A 466 1.98 31.16 -2.10
C GLN A 466 2.22 32.19 -3.22
N THR A 467 2.83 31.75 -4.33
CA THR A 467 3.02 32.54 -5.54
C THR A 467 1.97 32.16 -6.59
N ALA A 468 1.48 33.14 -7.34
CA ALA A 468 0.50 32.94 -8.40
C ALA A 468 0.95 33.64 -9.70
N LEU A 469 0.68 33.00 -10.84
CA LEU A 469 0.98 33.49 -12.17
C LEU A 469 -0.14 34.46 -12.63
N PRO A 470 0.16 35.71 -13.01
CA PRO A 470 -0.82 36.63 -13.59
C PRO A 470 -1.23 36.17 -14.99
N MET A 471 -2.48 35.75 -15.16
CA MET A 471 -2.96 35.15 -16.41
C MET A 471 -3.11 36.16 -17.55
N VAL A 472 -3.19 37.47 -17.24
CA VAL A 472 -3.19 38.54 -18.24
C VAL A 472 -1.96 38.50 -19.17
N LEU A 473 -0.84 37.96 -18.68
CA LEU A 473 0.40 37.79 -19.45
C LEU A 473 0.29 36.69 -20.50
N LEU A 474 -0.70 35.81 -20.37
CA LEU A 474 -0.97 34.68 -21.24
C LEU A 474 -2.31 34.84 -21.98
N GLY A 475 -2.90 36.04 -21.96
CA GLY A 475 -4.19 36.33 -22.60
C GLY A 475 -5.42 35.91 -21.80
N GLY A 476 -5.25 35.45 -20.56
CA GLY A 476 -6.32 35.16 -19.61
C GLY A 476 -6.65 36.32 -18.67
N SER A 477 -7.38 36.04 -17.59
CA SER A 477 -7.72 37.02 -16.54
C SER A 477 -7.46 36.45 -15.15
N GLY A 478 -7.21 37.31 -14.16
CA GLY A 478 -6.89 36.92 -12.79
C GLY A 478 -5.50 36.26 -12.63
N THR A 479 -5.38 35.34 -11.68
CA THR A 479 -4.12 34.64 -11.35
C THR A 479 -4.35 33.14 -11.16
N ILE A 480 -3.30 32.34 -11.33
CA ILE A 480 -3.34 30.89 -11.06
C ILE A 480 -2.14 30.43 -10.20
N THR A 481 -2.40 29.71 -9.12
CA THR A 481 -1.35 29.04 -8.31
C THR A 481 -1.09 27.63 -8.83
N ALA A 482 -0.01 26.98 -8.36
CA ALA A 482 0.29 25.59 -8.73
C ALA A 482 -0.82 24.61 -8.32
N GLU A 483 -1.42 24.78 -7.14
CA GLU A 483 -2.57 23.97 -6.71
C GLU A 483 -3.82 24.23 -7.54
N GLN A 484 -4.11 25.49 -7.87
CA GLN A 484 -5.22 25.80 -8.77
C GLN A 484 -5.00 25.20 -10.16
N PHE A 485 -3.77 25.21 -10.66
CA PHE A 485 -3.41 24.58 -11.93
C PHE A 485 -3.70 23.08 -11.90
N VAL A 486 -3.27 22.35 -10.86
CA VAL A 486 -3.62 20.92 -10.69
C VAL A 486 -5.12 20.71 -10.69
N ASN A 487 -5.86 21.49 -9.90
CA ASN A 487 -7.30 21.33 -9.76
C ASN A 487 -8.04 21.62 -11.08
N VAL A 488 -7.61 22.62 -11.85
CA VAL A 488 -8.19 22.94 -13.17
C VAL A 488 -7.88 21.83 -14.17
N THR A 489 -6.64 21.35 -14.21
CA THR A 489 -6.18 20.40 -15.23
C THR A 489 -6.60 18.95 -14.98
N LEU A 490 -6.99 18.59 -13.76
CA LEU A 490 -7.56 17.28 -13.48
C LEU A 490 -8.85 17.03 -14.30
N GLY A 491 -9.75 18.01 -14.33
CA GLY A 491 -11.06 17.91 -14.96
C GLY A 491 -11.24 18.77 -16.21
N GLY A 492 -10.22 19.49 -16.65
CA GLY A 492 -10.30 20.48 -17.73
C GLY A 492 -9.00 20.58 -18.53
N GLU A 493 -8.99 21.49 -19.51
CA GLU A 493 -7.82 21.73 -20.34
C GLU A 493 -6.73 22.48 -19.56
N ASP A 494 -5.46 22.28 -19.96
CA ASP A 494 -4.34 23.12 -19.55
C ASP A 494 -4.67 24.59 -19.91
N PRO A 495 -4.88 25.48 -18.90
CA PRO A 495 -5.27 26.86 -19.15
C PRO A 495 -4.15 27.72 -19.75
N ILE A 496 -2.94 27.18 -19.88
CA ILE A 496 -1.74 27.86 -20.40
C ILE A 496 -1.43 27.35 -21.81
N ASN A 497 -1.32 26.03 -21.99
CA ASN A 497 -0.87 25.42 -23.25
C ASN A 497 -1.99 24.81 -24.09
N GLY A 498 -3.19 24.66 -23.53
CA GLY A 498 -4.29 23.90 -24.13
C GLY A 498 -4.05 22.39 -24.10
N GLY A 499 -5.08 21.61 -24.48
CA GLY A 499 -5.04 20.16 -24.39
C GLY A 499 -5.23 19.65 -22.96
N TYR A 500 -5.00 18.36 -22.72
CA TYR A 500 -5.24 17.71 -21.43
C TYR A 500 -3.98 17.00 -20.94
N LEU A 501 -3.77 16.98 -19.62
CA LEU A 501 -2.67 16.23 -19.01
C LEU A 501 -2.91 14.71 -19.12
N THR A 502 -1.84 13.93 -19.21
CA THR A 502 -1.89 12.46 -19.32
C THR A 502 -2.67 11.84 -18.16
N TYR A 503 -2.31 12.18 -16.93
CA TYR A 503 -3.00 11.71 -15.71
C TYR A 503 -4.09 12.68 -15.27
N SER A 504 -5.05 12.93 -16.16
CA SER A 504 -6.28 13.70 -15.91
C SER A 504 -7.51 12.84 -16.22
N LEU A 505 -8.70 13.32 -15.85
CA LEU A 505 -9.97 12.66 -16.20
C LEU A 505 -10.18 12.56 -17.73
N ASN A 506 -9.49 13.40 -18.52
CA ASN A 506 -9.54 13.35 -19.98
C ASN A 506 -8.42 12.50 -20.61
N LEU A 507 -7.53 11.89 -19.81
CA LEU A 507 -6.50 10.93 -20.24
C LEU A 507 -5.65 11.44 -21.42
N GLY A 508 -5.05 12.62 -21.30
CA GLY A 508 -4.28 13.23 -22.40
C GLY A 508 -5.12 13.63 -23.62
N GLY A 509 -6.45 13.70 -23.48
CA GLY A 509 -7.40 13.97 -24.56
C GLY A 509 -7.93 12.70 -25.25
N ALA A 510 -7.60 11.51 -24.74
CA ALA A 510 -8.16 10.26 -25.25
C ALA A 510 -9.63 10.06 -24.85
N TRP A 511 -10.07 10.61 -23.71
CA TRP A 511 -11.45 10.47 -23.25
C TRP A 511 -12.45 11.16 -24.19
N GLY A 512 -13.58 10.50 -24.45
CA GLY A 512 -14.59 10.99 -25.38
C GLY A 512 -14.19 10.88 -26.85
N THR A 513 -13.10 10.17 -27.18
CA THR A 513 -12.61 9.99 -28.55
C THR A 513 -12.59 8.50 -28.95
N PRO A 514 -12.34 8.18 -30.24
CA PRO A 514 -12.19 6.80 -30.68
C PRO A 514 -11.03 6.04 -30.03
N PHE A 515 -10.07 6.74 -29.39
CA PHE A 515 -9.00 6.11 -28.63
C PHE A 515 -9.48 5.48 -27.32
N MET A 516 -10.61 5.96 -26.76
CA MET A 516 -11.29 5.36 -25.61
C MET A 516 -12.74 5.01 -25.98
N PRO A 517 -12.98 3.91 -26.71
CA PRO A 517 -14.29 3.60 -27.31
C PRO A 517 -15.41 3.34 -26.30
N THR A 518 -15.06 3.00 -25.05
CA THR A 518 -16.02 2.79 -23.96
C THR A 518 -16.49 4.09 -23.31
N SER A 519 -15.84 5.22 -23.60
CA SER A 519 -16.25 6.54 -23.12
C SER A 519 -17.34 7.17 -24.00
N PRO A 520 -18.16 8.10 -23.44
CA PRO A 520 -19.16 8.85 -24.21
C PRO A 520 -18.53 9.70 -25.33
N GLN A 521 -18.68 9.23 -26.58
CA GLN A 521 -18.03 9.84 -27.74
C GLN A 521 -18.47 11.30 -27.98
N GLY A 522 -17.50 12.17 -28.23
CA GLY A 522 -17.69 13.60 -28.45
C GLY A 522 -17.98 14.40 -27.17
N THR A 523 -17.84 13.80 -25.99
CA THR A 523 -18.18 14.44 -24.70
C THR A 523 -16.97 14.39 -23.75
N PRO A 524 -16.08 15.41 -23.75
CA PRO A 524 -14.99 15.47 -22.78
C PRO A 524 -15.55 15.62 -21.36
N VAL A 525 -14.76 15.21 -20.38
CA VAL A 525 -15.06 15.45 -18.96
C VAL A 525 -14.83 16.91 -18.64
N SER A 526 -15.72 17.49 -17.84
CA SER A 526 -15.56 18.83 -17.28
C SER A 526 -15.91 18.81 -15.79
N VAL A 527 -14.93 19.12 -14.95
CA VAL A 527 -15.11 19.29 -13.50
C VAL A 527 -14.52 20.64 -13.10
N ASP A 528 -15.24 21.43 -12.31
CA ASP A 528 -14.73 22.70 -11.82
C ASP A 528 -13.61 22.50 -10.79
N ALA A 529 -12.73 23.50 -10.66
CA ALA A 529 -11.54 23.38 -9.84
C ALA A 529 -11.82 23.12 -8.34
N ALA A 530 -12.95 23.61 -7.79
CA ALA A 530 -13.26 23.37 -6.39
C ALA A 530 -13.69 21.91 -6.16
N THR A 531 -14.51 21.38 -7.07
CA THR A 531 -14.92 19.97 -7.05
C THR A 531 -13.74 19.04 -7.29
N ALA A 532 -12.85 19.35 -8.25
CA ALA A 532 -11.63 18.59 -8.50
C ALA A 532 -10.69 18.58 -7.27
N GLY A 533 -10.53 19.72 -6.60
CA GLY A 533 -9.77 19.80 -5.35
C GLY A 533 -10.35 18.92 -4.25
N ASN A 534 -11.68 18.88 -4.09
CA ASN A 534 -12.34 17.99 -3.13
C ASN A 534 -12.23 16.50 -3.51
N LEU A 535 -12.24 16.19 -4.80
CA LEU A 535 -12.03 14.83 -5.32
C LEU A 535 -10.62 14.32 -5.00
N LEU A 536 -9.59 15.18 -5.13
CA LEU A 536 -8.22 14.82 -4.79
C LEU A 536 -7.99 14.78 -3.28
N TYR A 537 -8.37 15.85 -2.57
CA TYR A 537 -7.88 16.17 -1.22
C TYR A 537 -8.97 16.27 -0.15
N GLY A 538 -10.24 16.02 -0.50
CA GLY A 538 -11.34 16.01 0.47
C GLY A 538 -11.23 14.86 1.49
N PRO A 539 -12.19 14.72 2.41
CA PRO A 539 -12.15 13.69 3.46
C PRO A 539 -12.03 12.25 2.93
N LEU A 540 -12.60 11.98 1.74
CA LEU A 540 -12.44 10.73 1.00
C LEU A 540 -11.68 10.95 -0.31
N GLY A 541 -10.85 11.98 -0.38
CA GLY A 541 -10.11 12.30 -1.59
C GLY A 541 -9.20 11.15 -2.01
N ILE A 542 -9.06 10.93 -3.31
CA ILE A 542 -8.33 9.78 -3.87
C ILE A 542 -6.82 9.83 -3.61
N THR A 543 -6.28 10.95 -3.14
CA THR A 543 -4.88 11.05 -2.68
C THR A 543 -4.69 10.52 -1.25
N THR A 544 -5.79 10.38 -0.49
CA THR A 544 -5.74 9.91 0.89
C THR A 544 -5.77 8.38 0.95
N THR A 545 -5.12 7.79 1.97
CA THR A 545 -5.14 6.33 2.17
C THR A 545 -6.56 5.79 2.34
N THR A 546 -7.42 6.48 3.10
CA THR A 546 -8.81 6.07 3.31
C THR A 546 -9.65 6.19 2.04
N GLY A 547 -9.52 7.30 1.30
CA GLY A 547 -10.25 7.53 0.06
C GLY A 547 -9.86 6.55 -1.04
N ALA A 548 -8.56 6.37 -1.29
CA ALA A 548 -8.04 5.41 -2.25
C ALA A 548 -8.40 3.97 -1.88
N GLY A 549 -8.25 3.58 -0.61
CA GLY A 549 -8.61 2.25 -0.13
C GLY A 549 -10.10 1.94 -0.30
N LEU A 550 -10.98 2.90 0.04
CA LEU A 550 -12.43 2.73 -0.17
C LEU A 550 -12.77 2.66 -1.66
N PHE A 551 -12.12 3.48 -2.49
CA PHE A 551 -12.34 3.48 -3.94
C PHE A 551 -11.95 2.13 -4.57
N LEU A 552 -10.76 1.63 -4.25
CA LEU A 552 -10.27 0.34 -4.76
C LEU A 552 -11.09 -0.83 -4.21
N TYR A 553 -11.53 -0.79 -2.94
CA TYR A 553 -12.49 -1.78 -2.43
C TYR A 553 -13.74 -1.82 -3.31
N GLY A 554 -14.28 -0.64 -3.64
CA GLY A 554 -15.44 -0.50 -4.53
C GLY A 554 -15.20 -1.09 -5.92
N GLU A 555 -14.06 -0.81 -6.55
CA GLU A 555 -13.70 -1.38 -7.85
C GLU A 555 -13.54 -2.90 -7.82
N LEU A 556 -12.89 -3.43 -6.78
CA LEU A 556 -12.59 -4.86 -6.67
C LEU A 556 -13.82 -5.71 -6.30
N TYR A 557 -14.69 -5.20 -5.43
CA TYR A 557 -15.88 -5.94 -4.96
C TYR A 557 -17.18 -5.58 -5.70
N GLY A 558 -17.20 -4.49 -6.46
CA GLY A 558 -18.42 -3.99 -7.09
C GLY A 558 -19.44 -3.39 -6.10
N GLN A 559 -19.04 -3.15 -4.86
CA GLN A 559 -19.86 -2.54 -3.81
C GLN A 559 -19.00 -1.80 -2.78
N THR A 560 -19.59 -0.84 -2.07
CA THR A 560 -18.93 -0.19 -0.93
C THR A 560 -18.77 -1.16 0.25
N PRO A 561 -17.83 -0.92 1.17
CA PRO A 561 -17.85 -1.59 2.47
C PRO A 561 -19.17 -1.30 3.22
N PRO A 562 -19.48 -2.02 4.32
CA PRO A 562 -20.72 -1.86 5.11
C PRO A 562 -20.75 -0.57 5.95
N VAL A 563 -20.51 0.56 5.28
CA VAL A 563 -20.53 1.91 5.82
C VAL A 563 -21.29 2.82 4.87
N ASN A 564 -21.87 3.89 5.42
CA ASN A 564 -22.37 4.99 4.62
C ASN A 564 -21.18 5.87 4.20
N PRO A 565 -20.86 6.00 2.89
CA PRO A 565 -19.64 6.68 2.45
C PRO A 565 -19.63 8.18 2.73
N LEU A 566 -20.77 8.82 3.02
CA LEU A 566 -20.81 10.24 3.37
C LEU A 566 -20.56 10.51 4.87
N THR A 567 -20.77 9.50 5.72
CA THR A 567 -20.69 9.66 7.19
C THR A 567 -19.67 8.74 7.84
N MET A 568 -19.19 7.73 7.11
CA MET A 568 -18.35 6.62 7.59
C MET A 568 -18.95 5.82 8.76
N ALA A 569 -20.25 6.00 9.05
CA ALA A 569 -20.98 5.20 10.03
C ALA A 569 -21.44 3.87 9.42
N PRO A 570 -21.70 2.82 10.24
CA PRO A 570 -22.22 1.55 9.75
C PRO A 570 -23.47 1.73 8.88
N GLY A 571 -23.50 1.06 7.73
CA GLY A 571 -24.53 1.21 6.72
C GLY A 571 -24.61 0.01 5.78
N ALA A 572 -25.72 -0.13 5.05
CA ALA A 572 -25.82 -1.20 4.05
C ALA A 572 -24.87 -0.92 2.87
N PRO A 573 -24.15 -1.94 2.36
CA PRO A 573 -23.35 -1.81 1.14
C PRO A 573 -24.15 -1.26 -0.03
N MET A 574 -23.55 -0.33 -0.77
CA MET A 574 -24.11 0.25 -1.98
C MET A 574 -23.39 -0.32 -3.20
N THR A 575 -24.10 -0.62 -4.29
CA THR A 575 -23.47 -1.03 -5.55
C THR A 575 -22.47 0.02 -6.02
N TRP A 576 -21.28 -0.42 -6.40
CA TRP A 576 -20.24 0.44 -6.94
C TRP A 576 -20.47 0.67 -8.44
N ASN A 577 -20.84 1.89 -8.79
CA ASN A 577 -21.11 2.36 -10.14
C ASN A 577 -20.96 3.87 -10.22
N GLU A 578 -21.15 4.44 -11.40
CA GLU A 578 -21.00 5.87 -11.69
C GLU A 578 -21.89 6.74 -10.79
N THR A 579 -23.12 6.29 -10.50
CA THR A 579 -24.05 7.02 -9.63
C THR A 579 -23.54 7.08 -8.17
N THR A 580 -23.03 5.97 -7.65
CA THR A 580 -22.46 5.93 -6.29
C THR A 580 -21.19 6.77 -6.21
N VAL A 581 -20.29 6.65 -7.18
CA VAL A 581 -19.06 7.45 -7.27
C VAL A 581 -19.38 8.94 -7.41
N GLY A 582 -20.32 9.29 -8.30
CA GLY A 582 -20.81 10.66 -8.49
C GLY A 582 -21.41 11.26 -7.22
N MET A 583 -22.13 10.47 -6.42
CA MET A 583 -22.67 10.90 -5.13
C MET A 583 -21.58 11.14 -4.08
N ILE A 584 -20.52 10.33 -4.05
CA ILE A 584 -19.40 10.50 -3.10
C ILE A 584 -18.62 11.79 -3.40
N TYR A 585 -18.33 12.04 -4.68
CA TYR A 585 -17.44 13.13 -5.09
C TYR A 585 -18.16 14.39 -5.58
N GLY A 586 -19.49 14.35 -5.74
CA GLY A 586 -20.27 15.48 -6.25
C GLY A 586 -20.09 15.73 -7.76
N ILE A 587 -19.88 14.68 -8.53
CA ILE A 587 -19.60 14.73 -9.98
C ILE A 587 -20.69 13.99 -10.78
N ASP A 588 -20.79 14.28 -12.08
CA ASP A 588 -21.73 13.58 -12.97
C ASP A 588 -21.25 12.17 -13.36
N ASP A 589 -22.13 11.38 -13.97
CA ASP A 589 -21.84 9.98 -14.34
C ASP A 589 -20.67 9.87 -15.34
N ASN A 590 -20.44 10.86 -16.21
CA ASN A 590 -19.35 10.84 -17.18
C ASN A 590 -18.00 11.07 -16.48
N ALA A 591 -17.93 12.07 -15.61
CA ALA A 591 -16.76 12.33 -14.77
C ALA A 591 -16.49 11.18 -13.80
N ALA A 592 -17.54 10.56 -13.24
CA ALA A 592 -17.40 9.38 -12.40
C ALA A 592 -16.81 8.19 -13.18
N ALA A 593 -17.29 7.90 -14.39
CA ALA A 593 -16.72 6.86 -15.23
C ALA A 593 -15.23 7.12 -15.55
N ALA A 594 -14.87 8.36 -15.85
CA ALA A 594 -13.48 8.76 -16.09
C ALA A 594 -12.60 8.62 -14.85
N LEU A 595 -13.11 9.00 -13.68
CA LEU A 595 -12.42 8.86 -12.41
C LEU A 595 -12.09 7.40 -12.11
N ARG A 596 -13.06 6.49 -12.35
CA ARG A 596 -12.86 5.06 -12.20
C ARG A 596 -11.73 4.54 -13.09
N VAL A 597 -11.72 4.94 -14.36
CA VAL A 597 -10.64 4.55 -15.30
C VAL A 597 -9.29 5.14 -14.88
N LEU A 598 -9.24 6.40 -14.46
CA LEU A 598 -8.01 7.04 -13.98
C LEU A 598 -7.43 6.27 -12.78
N VAL A 599 -8.24 6.03 -11.74
CA VAL A 599 -7.77 5.38 -10.51
C VAL A 599 -7.47 3.90 -10.73
N ARG A 600 -8.40 3.15 -11.33
CA ARG A 600 -8.30 1.69 -11.49
C ARG A 600 -7.32 1.29 -12.58
N ASP A 601 -7.42 1.89 -13.77
CA ASP A 601 -6.68 1.40 -14.93
C ASP A 601 -5.35 2.14 -15.07
N ALA A 602 -5.37 3.48 -15.10
CA ALA A 602 -4.17 4.27 -15.38
C ALA A 602 -3.20 4.32 -14.19
N VAL A 603 -3.71 4.34 -12.96
CA VAL A 603 -2.86 4.41 -11.76
C VAL A 603 -2.65 3.03 -11.13
N TYR A 604 -3.71 2.38 -10.63
CA TYR A 604 -3.59 1.10 -9.92
C TYR A 604 -3.11 -0.03 -10.83
N GLY A 605 -3.71 -0.17 -12.01
CA GLY A 605 -3.39 -1.25 -12.95
C GLY A 605 -2.12 -1.04 -13.78
N ASP A 606 -1.60 0.19 -13.86
CA ASP A 606 -0.47 0.52 -14.74
C ASP A 606 0.66 1.27 -14.01
N PHE A 607 0.47 2.55 -13.66
CA PHE A 607 1.55 3.37 -13.09
C PHE A 607 2.16 2.76 -11.81
N VAL A 608 1.34 2.27 -10.89
CA VAL A 608 1.82 1.72 -9.61
C VAL A 608 2.68 0.47 -9.81
N PRO A 609 2.18 -0.61 -10.45
CA PRO A 609 2.96 -1.84 -10.64
C PRO A 609 4.12 -1.69 -11.64
N ASN A 610 4.00 -0.82 -12.66
CA ASN A 610 4.98 -0.75 -13.75
C ASN A 610 5.98 0.40 -13.60
N THR A 611 5.70 1.42 -12.79
CA THR A 611 6.59 2.58 -12.60
C THR A 611 6.95 2.79 -11.14
N LEU A 612 5.96 2.87 -10.24
CA LEU A 612 6.22 3.24 -8.85
C LEU A 612 6.92 2.13 -8.06
N LEU A 613 6.35 0.92 -7.97
CA LEU A 613 6.94 -0.17 -7.20
C LEU A 613 8.33 -0.60 -7.72
N PRO A 614 8.57 -0.68 -9.04
CA PRO A 614 9.91 -0.93 -9.57
C PRO A 614 10.94 0.14 -9.19
N SER A 615 10.53 1.41 -9.07
CA SER A 615 11.43 2.49 -8.63
C SER A 615 11.94 2.31 -7.18
N PHE A 616 11.21 1.53 -6.37
CA PHE A 616 11.59 1.16 -5.01
C PHE A 616 12.29 -0.21 -4.92
N GLY A 617 12.59 -0.84 -6.06
CA GLY A 617 13.27 -2.14 -6.11
C GLY A 617 12.37 -3.35 -5.83
N SER A 618 11.06 -3.23 -6.05
CA SER A 618 10.15 -4.39 -5.99
C SER A 618 10.51 -5.44 -7.04
N ASP A 619 10.40 -6.72 -6.67
CA ASP A 619 10.59 -7.86 -7.59
C ASP A 619 9.38 -8.09 -8.52
N GLY A 620 8.30 -7.32 -8.34
CA GLY A 620 7.06 -7.47 -9.11
C GLY A 620 6.11 -8.52 -8.54
N ALA A 621 5.14 -8.97 -9.34
CA ALA A 621 4.06 -9.87 -8.91
C ALA A 621 4.51 -11.30 -8.59
N TYR A 622 5.70 -11.71 -9.04
CA TYR A 622 6.26 -13.03 -8.80
C TYR A 622 7.69 -12.90 -8.30
N LYS A 623 8.08 -13.77 -7.38
CA LYS A 623 9.43 -13.76 -6.80
C LYS A 623 10.02 -15.16 -6.85
N THR A 624 11.28 -15.24 -7.28
CA THR A 624 12.09 -16.47 -7.22
C THR A 624 13.02 -16.37 -6.02
N GLN A 625 12.97 -17.39 -5.15
CA GLN A 625 13.77 -17.45 -3.93
C GLN A 625 13.90 -18.91 -3.46
N THR A 626 14.82 -19.18 -2.55
CA THR A 626 14.94 -20.52 -1.94
C THR A 626 13.71 -20.84 -1.08
N VAL A 627 13.40 -22.14 -0.90
CA VAL A 627 12.31 -22.57 -0.01
C VAL A 627 12.55 -22.08 1.43
N ASN A 628 13.80 -22.05 1.89
CA ASN A 628 14.16 -21.50 3.20
C ASN A 628 13.84 -20.00 3.35
N GLU A 629 14.17 -19.17 2.35
CA GLU A 629 13.78 -17.75 2.34
C GLU A 629 12.25 -17.61 2.32
N TRP A 630 11.57 -18.43 1.52
CA TRP A 630 10.11 -18.40 1.40
C TRP A 630 9.35 -18.81 2.66
N LEU A 631 9.79 -19.86 3.36
CA LEU A 631 9.14 -20.27 4.60
C LEU A 631 9.50 -19.35 5.76
N PHE A 632 10.79 -19.07 5.96
CA PHE A 632 11.29 -18.53 7.23
C PHE A 632 11.71 -17.06 7.18
N GLY A 633 11.68 -16.40 6.02
CA GLY A 633 11.98 -14.99 5.95
C GLY A 633 12.57 -14.53 4.62
N TRP A 634 11.90 -13.61 3.94
CA TRP A 634 12.50 -12.80 2.89
C TRP A 634 12.26 -11.32 3.17
N ARG A 635 13.22 -10.49 2.77
CA ARG A 635 13.13 -9.04 2.92
C ARG A 635 12.61 -8.39 1.65
N ASP A 636 11.52 -7.65 1.76
CA ASP A 636 10.92 -6.86 0.70
C ASP A 636 11.32 -5.38 0.83
N PRO A 637 11.96 -4.77 -0.19
CA PRO A 637 12.41 -3.37 -0.14
C PRO A 637 11.29 -2.35 0.05
N VAL A 638 10.10 -2.59 -0.53
CA VAL A 638 8.96 -1.68 -0.43
C VAL A 638 8.38 -1.71 0.98
N SER A 639 8.22 -2.90 1.56
CA SER A 639 7.82 -3.07 2.96
C SER A 639 8.80 -2.42 3.92
N ALA A 640 10.12 -2.51 3.65
CA ALA A 640 11.13 -1.83 4.45
C ALA A 640 10.99 -0.31 4.39
N LEU A 641 10.75 0.25 3.20
CA LEU A 641 10.51 1.68 3.00
C LEU A 641 9.26 2.18 3.74
N VAL A 642 8.17 1.40 3.69
CA VAL A 642 6.92 1.74 4.40
C VAL A 642 7.12 1.71 5.92
N ALA A 643 7.91 0.75 6.41
CA ALA A 643 8.20 0.62 7.83
C ALA A 643 9.18 1.68 8.37
N GLY A 644 10.05 2.23 7.52
CA GLY A 644 11.02 3.26 7.92
C GLY A 644 12.22 3.39 6.99
N ASP A 645 13.43 3.46 7.57
CA ASP A 645 14.67 3.57 6.81
C ASP A 645 14.96 2.25 6.08
N ILE A 646 14.98 2.28 4.75
CA ILE A 646 15.24 1.12 3.90
C ILE A 646 16.63 0.51 4.13
N THR A 647 17.57 1.24 4.75
CA THR A 647 18.89 0.72 5.12
C THR A 647 18.90 -0.04 6.44
N ASP A 648 17.83 0.07 7.24
CA ASP A 648 17.65 -0.72 8.45
C ASP A 648 17.28 -2.16 8.09
N ALA A 649 18.22 -3.08 8.35
CA ALA A 649 18.07 -4.50 8.05
C ALA A 649 16.98 -5.18 8.89
N THR A 650 16.48 -4.55 9.97
CA THR A 650 15.41 -5.11 10.82
C THR A 650 14.01 -4.94 10.23
N LEU A 651 13.87 -4.10 9.19
CA LEU A 651 12.58 -3.76 8.59
C LEU A 651 12.32 -4.53 7.28
N GLY A 652 11.04 -4.72 6.97
CA GLY A 652 10.55 -5.23 5.69
C GLY A 652 10.58 -6.75 5.52
N TRP A 653 10.54 -7.52 6.60
CA TRP A 653 10.56 -8.98 6.53
C TRP A 653 9.15 -9.58 6.46
N SER A 654 8.97 -10.55 5.55
CA SER A 654 7.79 -11.40 5.43
C SER A 654 8.17 -12.86 5.67
N LYS A 655 7.25 -13.67 6.22
CA LYS A 655 7.45 -15.10 6.51
C LYS A 655 6.12 -15.86 6.42
N LEU A 656 6.19 -17.17 6.17
CA LEU A 656 5.04 -18.08 6.24
C LEU A 656 5.04 -18.92 7.52
N GLU A 657 6.23 -19.28 8.01
CA GLU A 657 6.45 -20.01 9.25
C GLU A 657 7.28 -19.17 10.23
N THR A 658 6.94 -19.23 11.52
CA THR A 658 7.69 -18.52 12.56
C THR A 658 8.88 -19.35 13.02
N ASN A 659 10.07 -18.94 12.56
CA ASN A 659 11.36 -19.44 13.05
C ASN A 659 11.95 -18.48 14.08
N LEU A 660 12.87 -18.92 14.95
CA LEU A 660 13.52 -18.05 15.95
C LEU A 660 14.18 -16.82 15.31
N THR A 661 14.77 -16.99 14.12
CA THR A 661 15.38 -15.91 13.33
C THR A 661 14.96 -15.99 11.87
N TYR A 662 14.91 -14.84 11.19
CA TYR A 662 14.69 -14.82 9.74
C TYR A 662 15.84 -15.51 9.01
N TYR A 663 15.54 -16.35 8.03
CA TYR A 663 16.57 -17.05 7.26
C TYR A 663 17.49 -16.05 6.54
N GLY A 664 18.80 -16.34 6.51
CA GLY A 664 19.81 -15.48 5.87
C GLY A 664 20.04 -14.09 6.51
N SER A 665 19.30 -13.72 7.57
CA SER A 665 19.34 -12.37 8.17
C SER A 665 20.58 -12.07 9.02
N GLY A 666 21.42 -13.07 9.31
CA GLY A 666 22.54 -12.92 10.24
C GLY A 666 22.13 -12.94 11.72
N GLY A 667 20.94 -13.46 12.04
CA GLY A 667 20.46 -13.66 13.42
C GLY A 667 19.42 -12.66 13.90
N LEU A 668 18.70 -12.00 12.98
CA LEU A 668 17.59 -11.12 13.34
C LEU A 668 16.39 -11.97 13.78
N SER A 669 15.89 -11.70 14.98
CA SER A 669 14.73 -12.39 15.56
C SER A 669 13.46 -12.10 14.76
N THR A 670 12.57 -13.10 14.65
CA THR A 670 11.25 -12.91 14.02
C THR A 670 10.15 -12.43 14.97
N GLY A 671 10.53 -12.06 16.19
CA GLY A 671 9.62 -11.67 17.27
C GLY A 671 9.84 -12.49 18.55
N PRO A 672 9.09 -12.18 19.62
CA PRO A 672 9.05 -12.99 20.82
C PRO A 672 8.49 -14.39 20.52
N ALA A 673 8.79 -15.34 21.40
CA ALA A 673 8.12 -16.64 21.45
C ALA A 673 6.62 -16.46 21.73
N THR A 674 5.79 -17.36 21.19
CA THR A 674 4.35 -17.33 21.41
C THR A 674 4.04 -17.87 22.80
N ASN A 675 3.20 -17.16 23.56
CA ASN A 675 2.78 -17.58 24.88
C ASN A 675 1.42 -18.27 24.80
N TYR A 676 1.35 -19.53 25.22
CA TYR A 676 0.11 -20.28 25.31
C TYR A 676 -0.32 -20.39 26.77
N THR A 677 -1.62 -20.21 27.03
CA THR A 677 -2.23 -20.59 28.31
C THR A 677 -3.20 -21.73 28.07
N ILE A 678 -2.98 -22.84 28.77
CA ILE A 678 -3.78 -24.05 28.65
C ILE A 678 -4.44 -24.44 29.97
N CYS A 679 -5.49 -25.23 29.87
CA CYS A 679 -6.17 -25.83 31.00
C CYS A 679 -5.50 -27.12 31.45
N THR A 680 -5.24 -27.22 32.74
CA THR A 680 -4.43 -28.29 33.36
C THR A 680 -5.27 -29.43 33.91
N GLY A 681 -6.60 -29.29 33.95
CA GLY A 681 -7.53 -30.26 34.56
C GLY A 681 -7.64 -30.19 36.09
N HIS A 682 -6.85 -29.34 36.77
CA HIS A 682 -6.97 -29.07 38.21
C HIS A 682 -8.27 -28.35 38.60
N ASN A 683 -8.93 -27.70 37.65
CA ASN A 683 -10.22 -27.03 37.80
C ASN A 683 -11.14 -27.52 36.67
N SER A 684 -12.41 -27.74 37.00
CA SER A 684 -13.45 -28.18 36.06
C SER A 684 -14.10 -27.02 35.28
N ASP A 685 -13.64 -25.79 35.47
CA ASP A 685 -14.18 -24.60 34.80
C ASP A 685 -13.81 -24.53 33.30
N CYS A 686 -12.81 -25.30 32.86
CA CYS A 686 -12.42 -25.45 31.47
C CYS A 686 -11.97 -26.89 31.18
N ASP A 687 -11.94 -27.27 29.91
CA ASP A 687 -11.66 -28.64 29.51
C ASP A 687 -10.16 -28.93 29.59
N LYS A 688 -9.81 -30.13 30.01
CA LYS A 688 -8.40 -30.53 30.18
C LYS A 688 -7.66 -30.41 28.86
N GLY A 689 -6.52 -29.73 28.86
CA GLY A 689 -5.70 -29.48 27.68
C GLY A 689 -6.25 -28.40 26.76
N GLU A 690 -7.40 -27.79 27.04
CA GLU A 690 -7.95 -26.70 26.22
C GLU A 690 -7.00 -25.50 26.17
N THR A 691 -6.80 -24.92 24.99
CA THR A 691 -6.04 -23.67 24.84
C THR A 691 -6.96 -22.48 25.04
N ILE A 692 -6.72 -21.69 26.10
CA ILE A 692 -7.59 -20.57 26.46
C ILE A 692 -7.05 -19.22 26.00
N LEU A 693 -5.73 -19.05 25.91
CA LEU A 693 -5.09 -17.80 25.48
C LEU A 693 -3.86 -18.07 24.61
N GLU A 694 -3.71 -17.28 23.55
CA GLU A 694 -2.49 -17.10 22.78
C GLU A 694 -2.05 -15.64 22.91
N ASP A 695 -0.81 -15.41 23.36
CA ASP A 695 -0.24 -14.08 23.63
C ASP A 695 -1.12 -13.18 24.52
N GLY A 696 -1.86 -13.81 25.44
CA GLY A 696 -2.75 -13.14 26.39
C GLY A 696 -4.14 -12.78 25.84
N SER A 697 -4.48 -13.22 24.64
CA SER A 697 -5.79 -13.04 24.00
C SER A 697 -6.46 -14.40 23.77
N ASN A 698 -7.78 -14.48 23.94
CA ASN A 698 -8.56 -15.64 23.49
C ASN A 698 -9.06 -15.48 22.04
N GLU A 699 -8.85 -14.31 21.43
CA GLU A 699 -9.18 -14.04 20.03
C GLU A 699 -7.98 -14.38 19.12
N LEU A 700 -8.25 -14.98 17.96
CA LEU A 700 -7.22 -15.26 16.94
C LEU A 700 -6.52 -13.96 16.52
N PRO A 701 -5.18 -13.93 16.34
CA PRO A 701 -4.41 -12.71 16.10
C PRO A 701 -4.81 -11.85 14.89
N TRP A 702 -5.58 -12.41 13.96
CA TRP A 702 -6.03 -11.77 12.71
C TRP A 702 -7.56 -11.83 12.52
N HIS A 703 -8.26 -12.43 13.48
CA HIS A 703 -9.71 -12.46 13.63
C HIS A 703 -10.06 -11.96 15.04
N ASN A 704 -9.64 -10.73 15.31
CA ASN A 704 -9.81 -10.07 16.61
C ASN A 704 -10.64 -8.79 16.49
N THR A 705 -11.00 -8.22 17.64
CA THR A 705 -11.84 -7.03 17.75
C THR A 705 -11.22 -5.83 17.01
N GLU A 706 -9.89 -5.68 17.03
CA GLU A 706 -9.20 -4.58 16.34
C GLU A 706 -9.31 -4.71 14.81
N MET A 707 -9.08 -5.90 14.28
CA MET A 707 -9.23 -6.21 12.85
C MET A 707 -10.68 -6.02 12.40
N MET A 708 -11.65 -6.43 13.22
CA MET A 708 -13.07 -6.22 12.94
C MET A 708 -13.40 -4.73 12.82
N VAL A 709 -12.89 -3.88 13.73
CA VAL A 709 -13.10 -2.44 13.66
C VAL A 709 -12.41 -1.84 12.43
N ALA A 710 -11.15 -2.21 12.17
CA ALA A 710 -10.35 -1.69 11.06
C ALA A 710 -10.93 -2.03 9.67
N THR A 711 -11.60 -3.17 9.55
CA THR A 711 -12.19 -3.66 8.30
C THR A 711 -13.70 -3.42 8.20
N PHE A 712 -14.26 -2.57 9.06
CA PHE A 712 -15.70 -2.27 9.10
C PHE A 712 -16.60 -3.51 9.33
N GLY A 713 -16.08 -4.53 10.01
CA GLY A 713 -16.78 -5.78 10.29
C GLY A 713 -16.78 -6.77 9.13
N LEU A 714 -15.97 -6.53 8.09
CA LEU A 714 -15.76 -7.50 7.00
C LEU A 714 -15.02 -8.75 7.50
N ILE A 715 -14.12 -8.59 8.47
CA ILE A 715 -13.44 -9.68 9.15
C ILE A 715 -13.98 -9.76 10.57
N GLY A 716 -14.60 -10.88 10.92
CA GLY A 716 -15.20 -11.11 12.24
C GLY A 716 -14.18 -11.53 13.30
N VAL A 717 -14.63 -11.60 14.55
CA VAL A 717 -13.86 -12.17 15.66
C VAL A 717 -14.03 -13.69 15.70
N GLU A 718 -12.94 -14.41 15.93
CA GLU A 718 -12.90 -15.85 16.17
C GLU A 718 -12.10 -16.12 17.45
N THR A 719 -12.57 -17.05 18.28
CA THR A 719 -11.98 -17.35 19.59
C THR A 719 -11.40 -18.76 19.66
N LEU A 720 -10.43 -18.93 20.56
CA LEU A 720 -9.78 -20.20 20.90
C LEU A 720 -10.61 -21.09 21.84
N ASP A 721 -11.80 -20.64 22.25
CA ASP A 721 -12.64 -21.40 23.18
C ASP A 721 -12.98 -22.79 22.61
N GLU A 722 -12.91 -23.81 23.46
CA GLU A 722 -13.10 -25.24 23.15
C GLU A 722 -12.01 -25.82 22.21
N THR A 723 -10.90 -25.11 21.97
CA THR A 723 -9.81 -25.64 21.15
C THR A 723 -8.96 -26.65 21.92
N THR A 724 -8.88 -27.87 21.39
CA THR A 724 -8.06 -28.94 21.96
C THR A 724 -6.58 -28.59 21.91
N GLY A 725 -5.88 -28.76 23.03
CA GLY A 725 -4.41 -28.80 23.10
C GLY A 725 -3.88 -30.22 23.32
N GLY A 726 -4.64 -31.24 22.91
CA GLY A 726 -4.22 -32.65 22.97
C GLY A 726 -5.25 -33.63 23.53
N PHE A 727 -6.40 -33.15 24.00
CA PHE A 727 -7.50 -33.98 24.52
C PHE A 727 -8.83 -33.64 23.87
N LEU A 728 -9.63 -34.65 23.56
CA LEU A 728 -11.00 -34.49 23.08
C LEU A 728 -11.98 -34.90 24.18
N THR A 729 -12.98 -34.05 24.42
CA THR A 729 -14.06 -34.32 25.37
C THR A 729 -15.20 -35.13 24.73
N GLY A 730 -15.22 -35.21 23.41
CA GLY A 730 -16.25 -35.87 22.61
C GLY A 730 -17.47 -34.98 22.31
N ASN A 731 -17.52 -33.74 22.80
CA ASN A 731 -18.64 -32.84 22.56
C ASN A 731 -18.24 -31.36 22.46
N GLY A 732 -18.37 -30.79 21.27
CA GLY A 732 -18.11 -29.36 21.04
C GLY A 732 -16.65 -29.02 20.80
N ASP A 733 -15.76 -30.01 20.83
CA ASP A 733 -14.32 -29.81 20.63
C ASP A 733 -14.02 -29.11 19.30
N LYS A 734 -13.07 -28.19 19.33
CA LYS A 734 -12.48 -27.52 18.18
C LYS A 734 -10.99 -27.82 18.10
N VAL A 735 -10.39 -27.56 16.96
CA VAL A 735 -8.94 -27.63 16.78
C VAL A 735 -8.46 -26.37 16.07
N ASP A 736 -7.33 -25.85 16.51
CA ASP A 736 -6.61 -24.80 15.79
C ASP A 736 -5.76 -25.43 14.67
N ALA A 737 -6.11 -25.11 13.43
CA ALA A 737 -5.39 -25.54 12.24
C ALA A 737 -4.14 -24.65 12.00
N GLY A 738 -3.23 -24.59 12.98
CA GLY A 738 -1.96 -23.88 12.89
C GLY A 738 -2.08 -22.35 12.84
N GLY A 739 -3.11 -21.77 13.46
CA GLY A 739 -3.41 -20.34 13.48
C GLY A 739 -4.19 -19.83 12.27
N TYR A 740 -4.42 -20.68 11.26
CA TYR A 740 -5.11 -20.33 10.00
C TYR A 740 -6.63 -20.50 10.06
N ALA A 741 -7.14 -21.30 11.00
CA ALA A 741 -8.57 -21.48 11.21
C ALA A 741 -8.84 -22.23 12.51
N ILE A 742 -9.94 -21.87 13.18
CA ILE A 742 -10.53 -22.71 14.21
C ILE A 742 -11.65 -23.53 13.57
N THR A 743 -11.59 -24.86 13.68
CA THR A 743 -12.59 -25.76 13.08
C THR A 743 -13.11 -26.78 14.08
N SER A 744 -14.37 -27.17 13.94
CA SER A 744 -15.00 -28.16 14.83
C SER A 744 -14.52 -29.57 14.53
N VAL A 745 -14.26 -30.33 15.59
CA VAL A 745 -13.89 -31.75 15.52
C VAL A 745 -15.15 -32.61 15.46
N THR A 746 -15.13 -33.64 14.63
CA THR A 746 -16.20 -34.63 14.52
C THR A 746 -15.64 -36.04 14.62
N CYS A 747 -16.02 -36.76 15.68
CA CYS A 747 -15.63 -38.16 15.89
C CYS A 747 -16.64 -39.13 15.25
N LYS A 748 -16.14 -40.03 14.39
CA LYS A 748 -16.93 -41.03 13.66
C LYS A 748 -16.20 -42.35 13.53
N GLY A 749 -16.62 -43.32 14.33
CA GLY A 749 -16.08 -44.67 14.30
C GLY A 749 -14.92 -44.83 15.26
N THR A 750 -14.42 -46.05 15.34
CA THR A 750 -13.34 -46.43 16.23
C THR A 750 -12.33 -47.29 15.48
N SER A 751 -11.07 -47.21 15.88
CA SER A 751 -9.98 -48.01 15.34
C SER A 751 -8.99 -48.43 16.44
N GLU A 752 -7.82 -48.95 16.06
CA GLU A 752 -6.75 -49.31 16.98
C GLU A 752 -5.43 -48.68 16.50
N VAL A 753 -4.72 -48.00 17.39
CA VAL A 753 -3.35 -47.51 17.18
C VAL A 753 -2.44 -48.25 18.15
N LYS A 754 -1.49 -49.03 17.65
CA LYS A 754 -0.58 -49.86 18.47
C LYS A 754 -1.31 -50.70 19.54
N ASN A 755 -2.43 -51.33 19.16
CA ASN A 755 -3.35 -52.10 20.02
C ASN A 755 -4.14 -51.29 21.08
N ILE A 756 -4.10 -49.96 21.02
CA ILE A 756 -4.89 -49.06 21.88
C ILE A 756 -6.19 -48.68 21.14
N PRO A 757 -7.38 -48.94 21.72
CA PRO A 757 -8.65 -48.50 21.15
C PRO A 757 -8.74 -46.97 21.07
N VAL A 758 -9.15 -46.44 19.93
CA VAL A 758 -9.25 -45.00 19.68
C VAL A 758 -10.56 -44.63 18.98
N ASP A 759 -11.05 -43.44 19.28
CA ASP A 759 -12.05 -42.74 18.49
C ASP A 759 -11.39 -42.04 17.29
N ASP A 760 -11.91 -42.30 16.09
CA ASP A 760 -11.44 -41.66 14.86
C ASP A 760 -12.17 -40.32 14.67
N CYS A 761 -11.44 -39.23 14.86
CA CYS A 761 -11.94 -37.87 14.78
C CYS A 761 -11.35 -37.11 13.60
N THR A 762 -12.18 -36.28 12.95
CA THR A 762 -11.74 -35.46 11.83
C THR A 762 -12.16 -34.01 11.99
N ALA A 763 -11.36 -33.11 11.44
CA ALA A 763 -11.69 -31.70 11.30
C ALA A 763 -11.21 -31.20 9.94
N SER A 764 -11.98 -30.33 9.29
CA SER A 764 -11.61 -29.80 7.99
C SER A 764 -12.04 -28.36 7.77
N VAL A 765 -11.38 -27.70 6.82
CA VAL A 765 -11.68 -26.34 6.40
C VAL A 765 -11.86 -26.34 4.89
N ASP A 766 -13.02 -25.87 4.43
CA ASP A 766 -13.28 -25.71 3.01
C ASP A 766 -12.47 -24.53 2.44
N PRO A 767 -11.46 -24.78 1.57
CA PRO A 767 -10.61 -23.73 1.04
C PRO A 767 -11.39 -22.69 0.23
N THR A 768 -12.58 -22.98 -0.30
CA THR A 768 -13.35 -21.96 -1.03
C THR A 768 -13.90 -20.85 -0.14
N THR A 769 -13.90 -21.06 1.18
CA THR A 769 -14.55 -20.17 2.15
C THR A 769 -13.61 -19.48 3.13
N ARG A 770 -12.32 -19.84 3.13
CA ARG A 770 -11.33 -19.32 4.10
C ARG A 770 -10.21 -18.53 3.44
N PRO A 771 -10.44 -17.27 3.04
CA PRO A 771 -9.37 -16.39 2.61
C PRO A 771 -8.48 -16.02 3.80
N ILE A 772 -7.17 -16.03 3.60
CA ILE A 772 -6.17 -15.72 4.64
C ILE A 772 -5.42 -14.41 4.35
N THR A 773 -5.98 -13.53 3.53
CA THR A 773 -5.41 -12.22 3.19
C THR A 773 -5.00 -11.44 4.44
N ALA A 774 -5.88 -11.35 5.44
CA ALA A 774 -5.60 -10.65 6.69
C ALA A 774 -4.55 -11.33 7.56
N TYR A 775 -4.43 -12.66 7.52
CA TYR A 775 -3.35 -13.38 8.21
C TYR A 775 -1.99 -13.02 7.62
N LEU A 776 -1.90 -12.92 6.29
CA LEU A 776 -0.66 -12.64 5.57
C LEU A 776 -0.23 -11.17 5.67
N LEU A 777 -1.18 -10.25 5.83
CA LEU A 777 -0.94 -8.80 5.82
C LEU A 777 -0.87 -8.19 7.23
N LYS A 778 -1.89 -8.44 8.06
CA LYS A 778 -2.05 -7.88 9.42
C LYS A 778 -1.79 -6.36 9.46
N THR A 779 -2.29 -5.62 8.48
CA THR A 779 -2.08 -4.15 8.41
C THR A 779 -3.03 -3.36 9.31
N PHE A 780 -4.11 -3.99 9.76
CA PHE A 780 -5.23 -3.36 10.46
C PHE A 780 -5.84 -2.21 9.66
N THR A 781 -6.09 -2.47 8.38
CA THR A 781 -6.77 -1.56 7.46
C THR A 781 -7.78 -2.32 6.59
N ILE A 782 -8.58 -1.60 5.80
CA ILE A 782 -9.49 -2.25 4.83
C ILE A 782 -8.76 -3.15 3.81
N VAL A 783 -7.45 -2.96 3.59
CA VAL A 783 -6.64 -3.80 2.68
C VAL A 783 -6.62 -5.26 3.15
N ASP A 784 -6.68 -5.52 4.45
CA ASP A 784 -6.74 -6.87 5.02
C ASP A 784 -8.00 -7.64 4.56
N ALA A 785 -9.07 -6.91 4.23
CA ALA A 785 -10.31 -7.46 3.71
C ALA A 785 -10.40 -7.44 2.17
N MET A 786 -9.31 -7.12 1.46
CA MET A 786 -9.27 -7.10 -0.01
C MET A 786 -8.76 -8.40 -0.62
N THR A 787 -9.51 -9.49 -0.39
CA THR A 787 -9.17 -10.81 -0.96
C THR A 787 -8.93 -10.79 -2.48
N PRO A 788 -9.67 -10.03 -3.32
CA PRO A 788 -9.35 -9.93 -4.75
C PRO A 788 -7.90 -9.54 -5.08
N ALA A 789 -7.29 -8.67 -4.27
CA ALA A 789 -5.92 -8.20 -4.45
C ALA A 789 -4.89 -9.26 -4.01
N LEU A 790 -5.14 -9.98 -2.92
CA LEU A 790 -4.31 -11.11 -2.47
C LEU A 790 -5.20 -12.34 -2.18
N PRO A 791 -5.54 -13.12 -3.23
CA PRO A 791 -6.59 -14.13 -3.14
C PRO A 791 -6.05 -15.48 -2.69
N ILE A 792 -5.41 -15.50 -1.53
CA ILE A 792 -4.88 -16.72 -0.93
C ILE A 792 -5.91 -17.32 0.02
N TYR A 793 -6.17 -18.60 -0.16
CA TYR A 793 -7.14 -19.38 0.59
C TYR A 793 -6.49 -20.56 1.29
N PHE A 794 -7.03 -20.95 2.43
CA PHE A 794 -6.53 -22.06 3.26
C PHE A 794 -7.54 -23.19 3.33
N GLY A 795 -7.11 -24.41 3.01
CA GLY A 795 -7.86 -25.64 3.26
C GLY A 795 -7.03 -26.60 4.07
N THR A 796 -7.69 -27.39 4.91
CA THR A 796 -7.01 -28.43 5.69
C THR A 796 -7.92 -29.63 5.89
N GLU A 797 -7.31 -30.79 5.95
CA GLU A 797 -7.90 -32.04 6.45
C GLU A 797 -7.04 -32.51 7.62
N ILE A 798 -7.65 -32.73 8.77
CA ILE A 798 -7.00 -33.14 10.01
C ILE A 798 -7.69 -34.41 10.48
N ASN A 799 -6.91 -35.47 10.70
CA ASN A 799 -7.35 -36.69 11.36
C ASN A 799 -6.67 -36.77 12.72
N MET A 800 -7.42 -37.19 13.73
CA MET A 800 -6.97 -37.37 15.09
C MET A 800 -7.53 -38.69 15.61
N GLN A 801 -6.68 -39.48 16.24
CA GLN A 801 -7.07 -40.70 16.94
C GLN A 801 -6.93 -40.46 18.43
N ALA A 802 -8.06 -40.31 19.12
CA ALA A 802 -8.11 -40.08 20.57
C ALA A 802 -8.42 -41.39 21.31
N GLU A 803 -7.68 -41.69 22.37
CA GLU A 803 -7.92 -42.90 23.18
C GLU A 803 -9.31 -42.84 23.85
N GLU A 804 -10.07 -43.93 23.75
CA GLU A 804 -11.52 -43.98 24.04
C GLU A 804 -11.90 -43.57 25.48
N LEU A 805 -11.02 -43.80 26.47
CA LEU A 805 -11.32 -43.45 27.87
C LEU A 805 -10.79 -42.07 28.28
N SER A 806 -9.51 -41.81 28.03
CA SER A 806 -8.83 -40.60 28.49
C SER A 806 -9.10 -39.37 27.62
N GLY A 807 -9.52 -39.59 26.38
CA GLY A 807 -9.66 -38.58 25.34
C GLY A 807 -8.33 -38.06 24.79
N LEU A 808 -7.18 -38.62 25.20
CA LEU A 808 -5.86 -38.18 24.75
C LEU A 808 -5.65 -38.49 23.28
N ILE A 809 -5.25 -37.50 22.49
CA ILE A 809 -4.87 -37.70 21.09
C ILE A 809 -3.50 -38.39 21.04
N ILE A 810 -3.47 -39.64 20.57
CA ILE A 810 -2.25 -40.46 20.53
C ILE A 810 -1.71 -40.66 19.12
N ALA A 811 -2.50 -40.37 18.10
CA ALA A 811 -2.03 -40.26 16.73
C ALA A 811 -2.84 -39.21 15.97
N GLY A 812 -2.27 -38.72 14.88
CA GLY A 812 -2.95 -37.82 13.97
C GLY A 812 -2.10 -37.45 12.77
N ASP A 813 -2.77 -37.04 11.71
CA ASP A 813 -2.14 -36.48 10.53
C ASP A 813 -2.93 -35.28 10.03
N SER A 814 -2.21 -34.32 9.45
CA SER A 814 -2.81 -33.14 8.87
C SER A 814 -2.20 -32.86 7.50
N THR A 815 -3.07 -32.49 6.57
CA THR A 815 -2.69 -32.00 5.25
C THR A 815 -3.32 -30.63 5.04
N SER A 816 -2.52 -29.58 5.18
CA SER A 816 -2.95 -28.20 4.97
C SER A 816 -2.46 -27.70 3.63
N THR A 817 -3.36 -27.24 2.76
CA THR A 817 -3.05 -26.75 1.42
C THR A 817 -3.50 -25.31 1.27
N PHE A 818 -2.62 -24.50 0.70
CA PHE A 818 -2.85 -23.10 0.40
C PHE A 818 -3.08 -22.95 -1.09
N TYR A 819 -4.12 -22.21 -1.43
CA TYR A 819 -4.58 -22.04 -2.79
C TYR A 819 -4.54 -20.57 -3.18
N THR A 820 -4.37 -20.31 -4.46
CA THR A 820 -4.61 -18.99 -5.06
C THR A 820 -5.78 -19.07 -6.03
N ASP A 821 -6.62 -18.03 -6.04
CA ASP A 821 -7.71 -17.90 -7.00
C ASP A 821 -7.19 -17.40 -8.36
N MET A 822 -7.37 -18.23 -9.38
CA MET A 822 -6.87 -17.97 -10.72
C MET A 822 -7.80 -17.10 -11.58
N ARG A 823 -9.00 -16.75 -11.09
CA ARG A 823 -9.92 -15.85 -11.81
C ARG A 823 -9.30 -14.47 -11.99
N GLY A 824 -9.82 -13.70 -12.95
CA GLY A 824 -9.45 -12.30 -13.12
C GLY A 824 -9.71 -11.51 -11.83
N GLU A 825 -8.87 -10.54 -11.52
CA GLU A 825 -8.92 -9.80 -10.25
C GLU A 825 -10.33 -9.27 -9.90
N TYR A 826 -11.02 -8.69 -10.88
CA TYR A 826 -12.38 -8.15 -10.71
C TYR A 826 -13.50 -9.21 -10.69
N ASP A 827 -13.19 -10.47 -10.97
CA ASP A 827 -14.12 -11.60 -10.90
C ASP A 827 -14.09 -12.29 -9.52
N ARG A 828 -13.12 -11.92 -8.67
CA ARG A 828 -12.87 -12.53 -7.35
C ARG A 828 -13.74 -11.99 -6.21
N ALA A 829 -14.67 -11.08 -6.51
CA ALA A 829 -15.60 -10.53 -5.52
C ALA A 829 -16.55 -11.59 -4.91
N THR A 830 -16.69 -12.74 -5.56
CA THR A 830 -17.59 -13.82 -5.16
C THR A 830 -16.80 -15.04 -4.70
N THR A 831 -17.41 -15.90 -3.88
CA THR A 831 -16.81 -17.17 -3.44
C THR A 831 -16.34 -18.00 -4.65
N PRO A 832 -15.07 -18.44 -4.70
CA PRO A 832 -14.55 -19.26 -5.78
C PRO A 832 -15.16 -20.66 -5.79
N GLN A 833 -15.05 -21.36 -6.92
CA GLN A 833 -15.20 -22.80 -7.00
C GLN A 833 -13.84 -23.48 -6.84
N MET A 834 -13.80 -24.76 -6.45
CA MET A 834 -12.54 -25.51 -6.40
C MET A 834 -11.79 -25.57 -7.74
N SER A 835 -12.49 -25.45 -8.87
CA SER A 835 -11.86 -25.37 -10.20
C SER A 835 -11.13 -24.06 -10.46
N ASP A 836 -11.45 -23.02 -9.69
CA ASP A 836 -10.81 -21.70 -9.78
C ASP A 836 -9.55 -21.62 -8.92
N LEU A 837 -9.36 -22.58 -8.00
CA LEU A 837 -8.29 -22.60 -7.02
C LEU A 837 -7.11 -23.44 -7.50
N GLN A 838 -5.91 -22.86 -7.45
CA GLN A 838 -4.64 -23.51 -7.76
C GLN A 838 -3.81 -23.67 -6.48
N PRO A 839 -3.39 -24.90 -6.11
CA PRO A 839 -2.44 -25.10 -5.02
C PRO A 839 -1.15 -24.30 -5.24
N LEU A 840 -0.68 -23.61 -4.20
CA LEU A 840 0.62 -22.95 -4.16
C LEU A 840 1.62 -23.70 -3.27
N PHE A 841 1.11 -24.30 -2.21
CA PHE A 841 1.89 -24.69 -1.05
C PHE A 841 1.09 -25.70 -0.22
N ARG A 842 1.75 -26.74 0.30
CA ARG A 842 1.14 -27.72 1.19
C ARG A 842 2.08 -28.10 2.33
N ILE A 843 1.52 -28.21 3.52
CA ILE A 843 2.15 -28.75 4.72
C ILE A 843 1.56 -30.14 4.95
N VAL A 844 2.41 -31.13 5.21
CA VAL A 844 2.02 -32.44 5.71
C VAL A 844 2.73 -32.67 7.03
N GLN A 845 1.96 -33.02 8.05
CA GLN A 845 2.46 -33.38 9.37
C GLN A 845 1.75 -34.65 9.82
N SER A 846 2.50 -35.55 10.45
CA SER A 846 1.95 -36.70 11.16
C SER A 846 2.62 -36.82 12.52
N SER A 847 1.88 -37.30 13.50
CA SER A 847 2.38 -37.64 14.81
C SER A 847 1.71 -38.94 15.24
N GLU A 848 2.48 -39.82 15.86
CA GLU A 848 2.01 -41.08 16.43
C GLU A 848 2.80 -41.31 17.71
N ILE A 849 2.13 -41.77 18.76
CA ILE A 849 2.71 -42.13 20.05
C ILE A 849 3.92 -43.04 19.85
N ALA A 850 5.01 -42.85 20.62
CA ALA A 850 6.20 -43.67 20.51
C ALA A 850 5.92 -45.13 20.92
N ASP A 851 6.74 -46.08 20.46
CA ASP A 851 6.52 -47.51 20.77
C ASP A 851 6.54 -47.78 22.28
N ASP A 852 7.53 -47.23 22.99
CA ASP A 852 7.69 -47.43 24.44
C ASP A 852 6.50 -46.83 25.23
N ASP A 853 6.07 -45.61 24.88
CA ASP A 853 4.91 -44.95 25.52
C ASP A 853 3.59 -45.68 25.21
N ALA A 854 3.45 -46.22 24.00
CA ALA A 854 2.29 -47.02 23.62
C ALA A 854 2.23 -48.36 24.37
N GLU A 855 3.37 -49.02 24.60
CA GLU A 855 3.43 -50.23 25.41
C GLU A 855 3.01 -49.97 26.86
N ASP A 856 3.47 -48.86 27.45
CA ASP A 856 3.09 -48.46 28.81
C ASP A 856 1.59 -48.11 28.90
N MET A 857 1.03 -47.47 27.88
CA MET A 857 -0.41 -47.16 27.79
C MET A 857 -1.27 -48.41 27.53
N GLU A 858 -0.86 -49.31 26.63
CA GLU A 858 -1.53 -50.60 26.40
C GLU A 858 -1.52 -51.45 27.68
N SER A 859 -0.41 -51.45 28.41
CA SER A 859 -0.29 -52.16 29.69
C SER A 859 -1.24 -51.60 30.73
N SER A 860 -1.26 -50.28 30.93
CA SER A 860 -2.02 -49.63 32.00
C SER A 860 -3.53 -49.54 31.74
N ILE A 861 -3.94 -49.44 30.47
CA ILE A 861 -5.35 -49.26 30.08
C ILE A 861 -5.92 -50.56 29.51
N VAL A 862 -5.40 -50.99 28.35
CA VAL A 862 -6.00 -52.07 27.53
C VAL A 862 -5.89 -53.43 28.21
N THR A 863 -4.74 -53.74 28.79
CA THR A 863 -4.53 -55.02 29.48
C THR A 863 -5.45 -55.14 30.68
N ASN A 864 -5.59 -54.08 31.47
CA ASN A 864 -6.43 -54.04 32.67
C ASN A 864 -7.94 -54.17 32.40
N GLN A 865 -8.40 -53.97 31.16
CA GLN A 865 -9.79 -54.22 30.74
C GLN A 865 -10.08 -55.68 30.35
N LYS A 866 -9.06 -56.52 30.12
CA LYS A 866 -9.25 -57.91 29.64
C LYS A 866 -9.74 -58.82 30.77
N ALA A 867 -11.04 -59.13 30.80
CA ALA A 867 -11.69 -59.89 31.90
C ALA A 867 -10.96 -61.17 32.38
N LEU A 868 -10.28 -61.92 31.52
CA LEU A 868 -9.57 -63.17 31.89
C LEU A 868 -8.06 -63.01 32.09
N SER A 869 -7.46 -61.95 31.54
CA SER A 869 -6.01 -61.72 31.52
C SER A 869 -5.61 -60.35 32.06
N TYR A 870 -6.49 -59.63 32.75
CA TYR A 870 -6.21 -58.30 33.29
C TYR A 870 -4.98 -58.25 34.19
N TRP A 871 -4.65 -59.36 34.83
CA TRP A 871 -3.59 -59.47 35.83
C TRP A 871 -2.20 -59.79 35.27
N THR A 872 -2.04 -59.91 33.94
CA THR A 872 -0.81 -60.46 33.36
C THR A 872 0.36 -59.46 33.22
N ASN A 873 0.07 -58.17 33.39
CA ASN A 873 0.99 -57.02 33.37
C ASN A 873 1.66 -56.73 34.74
N PHE A 874 1.03 -57.13 35.86
CA PHE A 874 1.59 -56.98 37.22
C PHE A 874 1.87 -55.52 37.64
N ASP A 875 1.08 -54.59 37.14
CA ASP A 875 1.22 -53.16 37.36
C ASP A 875 0.43 -52.67 38.59
N VAL A 876 -0.62 -53.40 39.01
CA VAL A 876 -1.43 -53.07 40.18
C VAL A 876 -1.43 -54.17 41.26
N PRO A 877 -1.59 -53.85 42.56
CA PRO A 877 -1.56 -54.85 43.64
C PRO A 877 -2.57 -55.99 43.48
N THR A 878 -3.69 -55.74 42.80
CA THR A 878 -4.74 -56.74 42.49
C THR A 878 -4.25 -57.84 41.55
N ASP A 879 -3.24 -57.59 40.71
CA ASP A 879 -2.68 -58.58 39.78
C ASP A 879 -1.97 -59.70 40.50
N TYR A 880 -1.23 -59.34 41.55
CA TYR A 880 -0.57 -60.29 42.43
C TYR A 880 -1.60 -61.15 43.17
N VAL A 881 -2.75 -60.57 43.54
CA VAL A 881 -3.85 -61.32 44.16
C VAL A 881 -4.50 -62.27 43.15
N ALA A 882 -4.73 -61.83 41.92
CA ALA A 882 -5.27 -62.64 40.84
C ALA A 882 -4.33 -63.80 40.47
N LEU A 883 -3.03 -63.55 40.31
CA LEU A 883 -2.01 -64.58 40.10
C LEU A 883 -2.04 -65.62 41.23
N LEU A 884 -2.13 -65.18 42.50
CA LEU A 884 -2.22 -66.09 43.64
C LEU A 884 -3.49 -66.95 43.62
N LEU A 885 -4.62 -66.39 43.16
CA LEU A 885 -5.88 -67.13 42.99
C LEU A 885 -5.79 -68.15 41.84
N TYR A 886 -5.21 -67.79 40.70
CA TYR A 886 -5.01 -68.69 39.55
C TYR A 886 -3.98 -69.79 39.85
N LEU A 887 -2.85 -69.47 40.48
CA LEU A 887 -1.88 -70.46 40.96
C LEU A 887 -2.49 -71.36 42.04
N GLY A 888 -3.30 -70.81 42.94
CA GLY A 888 -4.06 -71.56 43.94
C GLY A 888 -5.04 -72.55 43.30
N ALA A 889 -5.81 -72.09 42.31
CA ALA A 889 -6.75 -72.91 41.54
C ALA A 889 -6.03 -74.03 40.76
N LEU A 890 -4.93 -73.71 40.08
CA LEU A 890 -4.12 -74.67 39.33
C LEU A 890 -3.49 -75.72 40.26
N THR A 891 -2.94 -75.29 41.39
CA THR A 891 -2.35 -76.21 42.39
C THR A 891 -3.42 -77.13 42.97
N CYS A 892 -4.61 -76.61 43.29
CA CYS A 892 -5.74 -77.41 43.76
C CYS A 892 -6.30 -78.36 42.68
N LEU A 893 -6.29 -77.96 41.40
CA LEU A 893 -6.68 -78.82 40.27
C LEU A 893 -5.68 -79.96 40.07
N VAL A 894 -4.37 -79.68 40.05
CA VAL A 894 -3.32 -80.69 39.90
C VAL A 894 -3.36 -81.66 41.08
N LEU A 895 -3.49 -81.17 42.32
CA LEU A 895 -3.64 -82.00 43.51
C LEU A 895 -4.97 -82.78 43.50
N GLY A 896 -6.05 -82.20 42.97
CA GLY A 896 -7.34 -82.86 42.79
C GLY A 896 -7.30 -84.00 41.78
N VAL A 897 -6.61 -83.83 40.64
CA VAL A 897 -6.39 -84.87 39.62
C VAL A 897 -5.49 -85.99 40.16
N ILE A 898 -4.43 -85.64 40.91
CA ILE A 898 -3.58 -86.63 41.59
C ILE A 898 -4.39 -87.41 42.65
N ALA A 899 -5.30 -86.74 43.37
CA ALA A 899 -6.18 -87.38 44.35
C ALA A 899 -7.24 -88.28 43.68
N LEU A 900 -7.80 -87.89 42.52
CA LEU A 900 -8.71 -88.73 41.73
C LEU A 900 -8.01 -89.98 41.18
N GLY A 901 -6.77 -89.85 40.70
CA GLY A 901 -5.96 -90.99 40.26
C GLY A 901 -5.58 -91.94 41.39
N ASN A 902 -5.49 -91.45 42.64
CA ASN A 902 -5.26 -92.27 43.83
C ASN A 902 -6.57 -92.87 44.40
N GLU A 903 -7.73 -92.24 44.17
CA GLU A 903 -9.06 -92.78 44.57
C GLU A 903 -9.49 -93.97 43.68
N GLU A 904 -8.98 -94.09 42.44
CA GLU A 904 -9.22 -95.23 41.55
C GLU A 904 -8.47 -96.52 41.95
N ASP A 905 -7.40 -96.43 42.75
CA ASP A 905 -6.67 -97.60 43.22
C ASP A 905 -7.31 -98.27 44.48
N ASP A 906 -8.17 -97.55 45.20
CA ASP A 906 -8.81 -98.02 46.45
C ASP A 906 -10.27 -98.54 46.27
N ALA A 907 -10.83 -98.53 45.05
CA ALA A 907 -12.23 -98.86 44.78
C ALA A 907 -12.45 -100.14 43.91
N LYS A 908 -11.62 -101.17 44.07
CA LYS A 908 -11.84 -102.49 43.44
C LYS A 908 -12.27 -103.56 44.46
N ASP A 909 -13.51 -103.50 44.93
CA ASP A 909 -14.24 -104.71 45.33
C ASP A 909 -15.77 -104.52 45.21
N TYR A 910 -16.46 -105.59 44.80
CA TYR A 910 -17.92 -105.77 44.69
C TYR A 910 -18.67 -105.44 43.36
N SER A 911 -18.50 -106.35 42.40
CA SER A 911 -19.51 -107.16 41.67
C SER A 911 -20.86 -106.60 41.14
N THR A 912 -21.02 -106.76 39.81
CA THR A 912 -22.12 -107.40 39.01
C THR A 912 -23.57 -106.87 39.01
N GLU A 913 -24.06 -106.46 37.82
CA GLU A 913 -25.20 -107.01 37.01
C GLU A 913 -25.44 -106.06 35.79
N ALA A 914 -25.25 -106.48 34.53
CA ALA A 914 -26.26 -106.97 33.56
C ALA A 914 -27.44 -105.99 33.36
N THR A 915 -27.76 -105.38 32.20
CA THR A 915 -28.21 -105.85 30.86
C THR A 915 -28.53 -104.56 30.04
N GLU A 916 -28.14 -104.36 28.77
CA GLU A 916 -28.68 -104.84 27.47
C GLU A 916 -29.75 -103.93 26.80
N GLU A 917 -29.56 -103.68 25.48
CA GLU A 917 -30.49 -103.21 24.42
C GLU A 917 -31.08 -101.77 24.47
N ALA A 918 -31.42 -101.07 23.37
CA ALA A 918 -31.19 -101.15 21.92
C ALA A 918 -31.86 -99.92 21.24
N ALA A 919 -31.35 -99.56 20.05
CA ALA A 919 -32.06 -99.08 18.85
C ALA A 919 -33.05 -97.88 18.88
N GLU A 920 -32.83 -96.91 17.97
CA GLU A 920 -33.54 -96.77 16.67
C GLU A 920 -33.95 -95.34 16.28
N GLU A 921 -33.59 -95.01 15.04
CA GLU A 921 -34.08 -94.08 14.01
C GLU A 921 -35.01 -92.86 14.28
N THR A 922 -34.62 -91.76 13.59
CA THR A 922 -35.38 -90.64 12.96
C THR A 922 -36.68 -91.05 12.22
N PRO A 923 -37.64 -90.17 11.80
CA PRO A 923 -37.40 -88.86 11.13
C PRO A 923 -38.52 -87.75 11.16
N ALA A 924 -38.16 -86.61 10.51
CA ALA A 924 -38.94 -85.65 9.68
C ALA A 924 -40.20 -84.92 10.21
N GLU A 925 -40.30 -83.59 10.05
CA GLU A 925 -40.83 -82.85 8.85
C GLU A 925 -41.40 -81.43 9.18
N GLU A 926 -41.35 -80.55 8.15
CA GLU A 926 -42.02 -79.23 7.90
C GLU A 926 -41.62 -77.98 8.72
N GLU A 927 -41.01 -76.92 8.12
CA GLU A 927 -41.55 -75.87 7.20
C GLU A 927 -42.59 -74.92 7.88
N ALA A 928 -42.66 -73.58 7.68
CA ALA A 928 -42.15 -72.69 6.64
C ALA A 928 -42.22 -71.18 7.07
N THR A 929 -41.28 -70.39 6.53
CA THR A 929 -41.30 -68.99 5.99
C THR A 929 -42.34 -67.95 6.44
N GLU A 930 -41.88 -66.74 6.79
CA GLU A 930 -41.66 -65.60 5.88
C GLU A 930 -40.62 -64.62 6.47
#